data_AF-A0A928VCS8-F1
#
_entry.id   AF-A0A928VCS8-F1
#
_cell.length_a   1.000
_cell.length_b   1.000
_cell.length_c   1.000
_cell.angle_alpha   90.00
_cell.angle_beta   90.00
_cell.angle_gamma   90.00
#
_symmetry.space_group_name_H-M   'P 1'
#
loop_
_entity.id
_entity.type
_entity.pdbx_description
1 polymer ?
#
loop_
_entity_poly.entity_id
_entity_poly.type
_entity_poly.pdbx_seq_one_letter_code
_entity_poly.pdbx_strand_id
1 'polypeptide(L)'
;MKAVSRVLIIVLLVGMLGYALQLSLPTRPPKLENVLAFQPTDQEVGSYDVLGQSVSKSEAAQLLQNEGGKAYLAPENGAIEITDDLIQLGRDAFYRETFGNERFFTDVLGAIDGPINLVSVSQAILALKGQPTTNLQIPISEDITIGGHEFKAGTKVDTGLDVAAGSLLPLGMQVVKSGAKIRVGLTCALCHAAVDMQSGKVIEGAPNTDLDSGLLQAFGTNSAAMFRQTGVNPLTIPQSENSTTYINAKGQKAKLPDPKALEDAVDAQFLAWAPGNFDSTGDNVNNPSQNPSSYTFEAYPYGWSGFSSIGWFHGLTTLNNNVHATNSDPTTGANASEKLLGIDKETYLGVILQNSADRKFRLPNGKKPSTFFQTVDPTPREPAINEVIKAPGFPQGSLFIADGFMASSPGYKVGEQLNAMSAYQNTLAPPPVAEVDRETLQRGARIFQQANCTSCHVGRYFTNHAVIAESEIQAQPSRAVALSKFPRIFGEPQTYAPNTPVPLPVDPPILTVPVDTAPEETRNAAYAIDPPDGGYKVTSLVGLAVTAPYLHDGGVAASKDAIVPQSDGRYTVAKSDEMGLAGTWMQRIAPDPEASLRVLVDRDLRAVAVKRNRSNPDLQAIHSDGSGHNYWVDREAGFSPEDQTDLVRFLLSIDDTPAITFEN
;
A
#
# COMPACT_ATOMS: atom_id res chain seq x y z
N MET A 1 47.79 -15.22 32.89
CA MET A 1 47.29 -13.84 32.65
C MET A 1 46.95 -13.54 31.18
N LYS A 2 47.81 -13.85 30.19
CA LYS A 2 47.56 -13.49 28.77
C LYS A 2 46.33 -14.19 28.14
N ALA A 3 46.02 -15.44 28.51
CA ALA A 3 44.87 -16.17 27.99
C ALA A 3 43.52 -15.63 28.54
N VAL A 4 43.46 -15.33 29.84
CA VAL A 4 42.27 -14.77 30.50
C VAL A 4 41.91 -13.39 29.94
N SER A 5 42.92 -12.56 29.66
CA SER A 5 42.72 -11.24 29.05
C SER A 5 42.19 -11.31 27.60
N ARG A 6 42.62 -12.30 26.80
CA ARG A 6 42.09 -12.52 25.44
C ARG A 6 40.64 -13.00 25.44
N VAL A 7 40.29 -13.91 26.36
CA VAL A 7 38.90 -14.37 26.52
C VAL A 7 38.00 -13.22 26.96
N LEU A 8 38.45 -12.39 27.89
CA LEU A 8 37.68 -11.22 28.34
C LEU A 8 37.46 -10.20 27.21
N ILE A 9 38.47 -9.94 26.38
CA ILE A 9 38.34 -9.05 25.21
C ILE A 9 37.39 -9.63 24.17
N ILE A 10 37.44 -10.93 23.90
CA ILE A 10 36.49 -11.58 22.98
C ILE A 10 35.07 -11.54 23.55
N VAL A 11 34.88 -11.79 24.84
CA VAL A 11 33.56 -11.69 25.49
C VAL A 11 33.05 -10.25 25.51
N LEU A 12 33.91 -9.26 25.70
CA LEU A 12 33.54 -7.83 25.60
C LEU A 12 33.23 -7.42 24.17
N LEU A 13 33.97 -7.92 23.18
CA LEU A 13 33.69 -7.68 21.75
C LEU A 13 32.41 -8.37 21.31
N VAL A 14 32.18 -9.62 21.70
CA VAL A 14 30.94 -10.36 21.42
C VAL A 14 29.77 -9.77 22.21
N GLY A 15 30.00 -9.28 23.43
CA GLY A 15 29.02 -8.58 24.23
C GLY A 15 28.68 -7.19 23.68
N MET A 16 29.67 -6.43 23.20
CA MET A 16 29.46 -5.17 22.48
C MET A 16 28.81 -5.41 21.13
N LEU A 17 29.20 -6.44 20.39
CA LEU A 17 28.60 -6.79 19.11
C LEU A 17 27.17 -7.29 19.32
N GLY A 18 26.92 -8.07 20.38
CA GLY A 18 25.60 -8.53 20.78
C GLY A 18 24.70 -7.37 21.23
N TYR A 19 25.22 -6.45 22.05
CA TYR A 19 24.53 -5.22 22.48
C TYR A 19 24.31 -4.25 21.31
N ALA A 20 25.29 -4.10 20.42
CA ALA A 20 25.16 -3.35 19.18
C ALA A 20 24.10 -4.01 18.29
N LEU A 21 24.12 -5.33 18.08
CA LEU A 21 23.10 -6.07 17.33
C LEU A 21 21.70 -5.94 17.95
N GLN A 22 21.59 -5.93 19.28
CA GLN A 22 20.33 -5.68 19.99
C GLN A 22 19.85 -4.22 19.87
N LEU A 23 20.78 -3.28 19.69
CA LEU A 23 20.53 -1.88 19.34
C LEU A 23 20.31 -1.66 17.83
N SER A 24 20.64 -2.63 16.97
CA SER A 24 20.75 -2.51 15.50
C SER A 24 19.64 -3.18 14.72
N LEU A 25 18.94 -4.15 15.32
CA LEU A 25 17.65 -4.60 14.79
C LEU A 25 16.62 -3.57 15.26
N PRO A 26 15.81 -2.95 14.37
CA PRO A 26 14.85 -1.91 14.73
C PRO A 26 13.76 -2.52 15.62
N THR A 27 14.04 -2.56 16.92
CA THR A 27 13.11 -2.98 17.97
C THR A 27 12.12 -1.87 18.32
N ARG A 28 12.23 -0.71 17.67
CA ARG A 28 11.42 0.50 17.90
C ARG A 28 11.22 1.25 16.58
N PRO A 29 10.11 2.00 16.43
CA PRO A 29 9.99 2.98 15.35
C PRO A 29 11.14 4.00 15.36
N PRO A 30 11.34 4.75 14.26
CA PRO A 30 12.26 5.88 14.24
C PRO A 30 12.02 6.80 15.45
N LYS A 31 13.09 7.30 16.05
CA LYS A 31 12.95 8.30 17.12
C LYS A 31 12.40 9.59 16.52
N LEU A 32 11.59 10.33 17.29
CA LEU A 32 11.00 11.58 16.83
C LEU A 32 12.06 12.61 16.39
N GLU A 33 13.25 12.64 17.00
CA GLU A 33 14.34 13.52 16.54
C GLU A 33 14.83 13.24 15.10
N ASN A 34 14.62 12.01 14.62
CA ASN A 34 15.00 11.52 13.29
C ASN A 34 13.83 11.53 12.30
N VAL A 35 12.68 12.09 12.70
CA VAL A 35 11.52 12.33 11.85
C VAL A 35 11.53 13.80 11.43
N LEU A 36 11.17 14.06 10.17
CA LEU A 36 10.98 15.41 9.68
C LEU A 36 9.75 16.01 10.35
N ALA A 37 9.90 17.20 10.96
CA ALA A 37 8.84 17.80 11.77
C ALA A 37 7.56 18.00 10.97
N PHE A 38 6.41 17.72 11.59
CA PHE A 38 5.08 17.90 11.02
C PHE A 38 4.17 18.63 12.01
N GLN A 39 3.09 19.21 11.50
CA GLN A 39 2.02 19.79 12.32
C GLN A 39 0.99 18.68 12.61
N PRO A 40 0.59 18.42 13.86
CA PRO A 40 -0.47 17.45 14.12
C PRO A 40 -1.78 17.85 13.42
N THR A 41 -2.57 16.85 13.02
CA THR A 41 -3.92 17.05 12.49
C THR A 41 -4.90 17.52 13.59
N ASP A 42 -6.15 17.77 13.20
CA ASP A 42 -7.23 18.12 14.13
C ASP A 42 -7.75 16.94 14.98
N GLN A 43 -7.15 15.74 14.88
CA GLN A 43 -7.57 14.59 15.69
C GLN A 43 -7.32 14.85 17.19
N GLU A 44 -8.38 14.78 18.00
CA GLU A 44 -8.30 15.07 19.43
C GLU A 44 -8.20 13.80 20.30
N VAL A 45 -7.24 13.77 21.23
CA VAL A 45 -7.21 12.78 22.31
C VAL A 45 -8.43 12.96 23.23
N GLY A 46 -9.16 11.86 23.45
CA GLY A 46 -10.44 11.81 24.16
C GLY A 46 -11.68 11.89 23.25
N SER A 47 -11.49 11.93 21.93
CA SER A 47 -12.56 11.65 20.95
C SER A 47 -12.81 10.14 20.84
N TYR A 48 -13.90 9.74 20.17
CA TYR A 48 -14.24 8.34 19.93
C TYR A 48 -14.55 8.10 18.45
N ASP A 49 -14.29 6.88 17.98
CA ASP A 49 -14.90 6.33 16.77
C ASP A 49 -15.86 5.19 17.16
N VAL A 50 -17.10 5.24 16.68
CA VAL A 50 -18.11 4.20 16.92
C VAL A 50 -18.47 3.56 15.58
N LEU A 51 -17.72 2.52 15.20
CA LEU A 51 -17.89 1.78 13.95
C LEU A 51 -17.93 2.68 12.70
N GLY A 52 -17.08 3.72 12.68
CA GLY A 52 -16.96 4.69 11.59
C GLY A 52 -17.71 6.00 11.81
N GLN A 53 -18.44 6.15 12.92
CA GLN A 53 -19.03 7.41 13.33
C GLN A 53 -18.07 8.15 14.28
N SER A 54 -17.60 9.32 13.86
CA SER A 54 -16.72 10.16 14.66
C SER A 54 -17.50 10.91 15.75
N VAL A 55 -17.02 10.84 17.00
CA VAL A 55 -17.57 11.57 18.15
C VAL A 55 -16.48 12.48 18.71
N SER A 56 -16.67 13.80 18.57
CA SER A 56 -15.70 14.78 19.08
C SER A 56 -15.47 14.63 20.59
N LYS A 57 -14.32 15.10 21.09
CA LYS A 57 -14.05 15.12 22.53
C LYS A 57 -15.12 15.85 23.33
N SER A 58 -15.62 16.96 22.78
CA SER A 58 -16.65 17.78 23.43
C SER A 58 -18.00 17.08 23.50
N GLU A 59 -18.38 16.35 22.45
CA GLU A 59 -19.59 15.56 22.38
C GLU A 59 -19.51 14.33 23.30
N ALA A 60 -18.37 13.64 23.29
CA ALA A 60 -18.12 12.51 24.17
C ALA A 60 -18.28 12.91 25.65
N ALA A 61 -17.75 14.06 26.04
CA ALA A 61 -17.92 14.60 27.39
C ALA A 61 -19.39 14.88 27.78
N GLN A 62 -20.27 15.15 26.81
CA GLN A 62 -21.71 15.30 27.05
C GLN A 62 -22.41 13.94 27.14
N LEU A 63 -22.09 13.01 26.23
CA LEU A 63 -22.66 11.66 26.20
C LEU A 63 -22.35 10.89 27.49
N LEU A 64 -21.13 11.01 28.01
CA LEU A 64 -20.71 10.32 29.24
C LEU A 64 -21.47 10.76 30.51
N GLN A 65 -22.25 11.85 30.46
CA GLN A 65 -23.03 12.33 31.60
C GLN A 65 -24.30 11.50 31.88
N ASN A 66 -24.74 10.65 30.95
CA ASN A 66 -25.93 9.81 31.12
C ASN A 66 -25.67 8.36 30.70
N GLU A 67 -26.50 7.44 31.20
CA GLU A 67 -26.32 5.99 30.96
C GLU A 67 -26.43 5.59 29.49
N GLY A 68 -27.27 6.28 28.71
CA GLY A 68 -27.42 6.01 27.27
C GLY A 68 -26.16 6.34 26.49
N GLY A 69 -25.56 7.50 26.75
CA GLY A 69 -24.30 7.91 26.11
C GLY A 69 -23.10 7.08 26.57
N LYS A 70 -23.03 6.69 27.85
CA LYS A 70 -22.02 5.72 28.33
C LYS A 70 -22.14 4.37 27.61
N ALA A 71 -23.36 3.87 27.42
CA ALA A 71 -23.59 2.64 26.68
C ALA A 71 -23.16 2.80 25.21
N TYR A 72 -23.52 3.91 24.56
CA TYR A 72 -23.11 4.19 23.18
C TYR A 72 -21.58 4.22 23.00
N LEU A 73 -20.86 4.83 23.94
CA LEU A 73 -19.39 4.92 23.93
C LEU A 73 -18.69 3.71 24.57
N ALA A 74 -19.43 2.64 24.88
CA ALA A 74 -18.85 1.43 25.44
C ALA A 74 -18.21 0.58 24.33
N PRO A 75 -17.03 -0.02 24.57
CA PRO A 75 -16.39 -0.89 23.58
C PRO A 75 -17.25 -2.12 23.24
N GLU A 76 -18.13 -2.57 24.13
CA GLU A 76 -19.11 -3.62 23.83
C GLU A 76 -20.04 -3.27 22.67
N ASN A 77 -20.22 -1.98 22.39
CA ASN A 77 -21.05 -1.46 21.29
C ASN A 77 -20.21 -0.92 20.12
N GLY A 78 -18.92 -1.26 20.06
CA GLY A 78 -18.05 -0.94 18.94
C GLY A 78 -17.35 0.42 19.04
N ALA A 79 -17.39 1.09 20.20
CA ALA A 79 -16.67 2.33 20.41
C ALA A 79 -15.17 2.11 20.65
N ILE A 80 -14.34 2.97 20.05
CA ILE A 80 -12.90 3.07 20.24
C ILE A 80 -12.59 4.48 20.75
N GLU A 81 -12.03 4.59 21.95
CA GLU A 81 -11.53 5.88 22.45
C GLU A 81 -10.16 6.17 21.83
N ILE A 82 -9.99 7.37 21.26
CA ILE A 82 -8.71 7.84 20.78
C ILE A 82 -7.88 8.32 21.99
N THR A 83 -6.92 7.50 22.41
CA THR A 83 -6.01 7.78 23.51
C THR A 83 -4.56 7.90 23.04
N ASP A 84 -3.69 8.51 23.86
CA ASP A 84 -2.25 8.54 23.58
C ASP A 84 -1.65 7.13 23.47
N ASP A 85 -2.11 6.20 24.32
CA ASP A 85 -1.67 4.79 24.29
C ASP A 85 -2.09 4.09 22.98
N LEU A 86 -3.30 4.39 22.48
CA LEU A 86 -3.77 3.86 21.19
C LEU A 86 -2.93 4.40 20.03
N ILE A 87 -2.64 5.71 20.02
CA ILE A 87 -1.81 6.33 18.98
C ILE A 87 -0.38 5.78 19.04
N GLN A 88 0.18 5.60 20.24
CA GLN A 88 1.51 5.02 20.42
C GLN A 88 1.57 3.56 19.95
N LEU A 89 0.56 2.75 20.29
CA LEU A 89 0.44 1.40 19.76
C LEU A 89 0.34 1.40 18.23
N GLY A 90 -0.38 2.36 17.66
CA GLY A 90 -0.54 2.54 16.23
C GLY A 90 0.76 2.84 15.52
N ARG A 91 1.54 3.77 16.06
CA ARG A 91 2.87 4.09 15.56
C ARG A 91 3.81 2.90 15.66
N ASP A 92 3.78 2.18 16.78
CA ASP A 92 4.58 0.97 16.94
C ASP A 92 4.18 -0.10 15.91
N ALA A 93 2.89 -0.33 15.71
CA ALA A 93 2.37 -1.30 14.74
C ALA A 93 2.71 -0.92 13.30
N PHE A 94 2.54 0.35 12.91
CA PHE A 94 2.83 0.85 11.56
C PHE A 94 4.27 0.52 11.10
N TYR A 95 5.24 0.59 12.01
CA TYR A 95 6.65 0.34 11.72
C TYR A 95 7.12 -1.10 11.99
N ARG A 96 6.39 -1.88 12.79
CA ARG A 96 6.90 -3.15 13.34
C ARG A 96 5.96 -4.33 13.23
N GLU A 97 4.66 -4.10 13.14
CA GLU A 97 3.70 -5.19 13.07
C GLU A 97 3.68 -5.77 11.66
N THR A 98 3.79 -7.09 11.61
CA THR A 98 3.83 -7.88 10.37
C THR A 98 2.64 -8.83 10.29
N PHE A 99 1.93 -9.06 11.40
CA PHE A 99 0.89 -10.08 11.53
C PHE A 99 1.38 -11.44 11.01
N GLY A 100 2.64 -11.80 11.27
CA GLY A 100 3.21 -13.09 10.84
C GLY A 100 3.55 -13.19 9.34
N ASN A 101 3.42 -12.12 8.56
CA ASN A 101 3.64 -12.14 7.11
C ASN A 101 5.08 -12.50 6.71
N GLU A 102 6.04 -12.43 7.64
CA GLU A 102 7.40 -12.89 7.40
C GLU A 102 7.46 -14.38 7.02
N ARG A 103 6.45 -15.16 7.43
CA ARG A 103 6.31 -16.57 7.03
C ARG A 103 5.89 -16.69 5.58
N PHE A 104 4.96 -15.87 5.10
CA PHE A 104 4.57 -15.88 3.70
C PHE A 104 5.74 -15.41 2.83
N PHE A 105 6.27 -14.21 3.09
CA PHE A 105 7.32 -13.62 2.26
C PHE A 105 8.62 -14.44 2.28
N THR A 106 9.02 -15.00 3.42
CA THR A 106 10.25 -15.81 3.48
C THR A 106 10.01 -17.27 3.11
N ASP A 107 9.03 -17.94 3.72
CA ASP A 107 8.92 -19.40 3.63
C ASP A 107 8.09 -19.86 2.42
N VAL A 108 7.18 -19.02 1.91
CA VAL A 108 6.36 -19.35 0.73
C VAL A 108 6.90 -18.67 -0.52
N LEU A 109 6.99 -17.34 -0.54
CA LEU A 109 7.44 -16.57 -1.71
C LEU A 109 8.94 -16.71 -1.96
N GLY A 110 9.75 -16.80 -0.88
CA GLY A 110 11.21 -16.89 -0.99
C GLY A 110 11.88 -15.55 -1.26
N ALA A 111 11.38 -14.46 -0.66
CA ALA A 111 11.84 -13.08 -0.85
C ALA A 111 13.33 -12.84 -0.53
N ILE A 112 13.96 -13.77 0.19
CA ILE A 112 15.39 -13.70 0.58
C ILE A 112 16.20 -14.90 0.09
N ASP A 113 15.61 -15.76 -0.74
CA ASP A 113 16.25 -16.97 -1.28
C ASP A 113 16.78 -16.75 -2.71
N GLY A 114 16.40 -15.63 -3.34
CA GLY A 114 16.83 -15.23 -4.67
C GLY A 114 18.05 -14.29 -4.69
N PRO A 115 18.25 -13.55 -5.80
CA PRO A 115 19.42 -12.68 -5.97
C PRO A 115 19.45 -11.50 -4.99
N ILE A 116 18.28 -11.02 -4.58
CA ILE A 116 18.13 -10.08 -3.47
C ILE A 116 17.90 -10.89 -2.19
N ASN A 117 18.86 -10.81 -1.27
CA ASN A 117 18.85 -11.54 -0.01
C ASN A 117 19.52 -10.73 1.11
N LEU A 118 19.41 -11.21 2.35
CA LEU A 118 19.93 -10.52 3.54
C LEU A 118 21.42 -10.15 3.43
N VAL A 119 22.25 -10.96 2.77
CA VAL A 119 23.67 -10.67 2.60
C VAL A 119 23.86 -9.50 1.63
N SER A 120 23.23 -9.58 0.45
CA SER A 120 23.31 -8.51 -0.56
C SER A 120 22.75 -7.18 -0.06
N VAL A 121 21.62 -7.21 0.65
CA VAL A 121 20.99 -6.03 1.29
C VAL A 121 21.93 -5.44 2.34
N SER A 122 22.47 -6.27 3.24
CA SER A 122 23.40 -5.81 4.28
C SER A 122 24.67 -5.20 3.68
N GLN A 123 25.21 -5.80 2.61
CA GLN A 123 26.38 -5.26 1.90
C GLN A 123 26.07 -3.91 1.24
N ALA A 124 24.90 -3.77 0.61
CA ALA A 124 24.47 -2.52 0.00
C ALA A 124 24.30 -1.42 1.06
N ILE A 125 23.68 -1.72 2.20
CA ILE A 125 23.51 -0.75 3.31
C ILE A 125 24.86 -0.34 3.89
N LEU A 126 25.78 -1.29 4.12
CA LEU A 126 27.14 -0.97 4.59
C LEU A 126 27.89 -0.07 3.60
N ALA A 127 27.66 -0.24 2.30
CA ALA A 127 28.26 0.60 1.26
C ALA A 127 27.77 2.06 1.30
N LEU A 128 26.59 2.33 1.88
CA LEU A 128 26.09 3.69 2.10
C LEU A 128 26.91 4.45 3.16
N LYS A 129 27.68 3.75 4.02
CA LYS A 129 28.48 4.37 5.10
C LYS A 129 27.65 5.29 6.01
N GLY A 130 26.41 4.88 6.28
CA GLY A 130 25.46 5.63 7.12
C GLY A 130 24.75 6.79 6.43
N GLN A 131 25.01 7.04 5.14
CA GLN A 131 24.24 8.00 4.35
C GLN A 131 22.82 7.46 4.06
N PRO A 132 21.82 8.35 3.96
CA PRO A 132 20.47 7.95 3.57
C PRO A 132 20.40 7.57 2.08
N THR A 133 19.36 6.83 1.70
CA THR A 133 18.94 6.63 0.30
C THR A 133 17.42 6.40 0.25
N THR A 134 16.75 6.85 -0.82
CA THR A 134 15.38 6.39 -1.17
C THR A 134 15.41 5.12 -2.01
N ASN A 135 16.58 4.77 -2.55
CA ASN A 135 16.71 3.65 -3.46
C ASN A 135 18.00 2.88 -3.14
N LEU A 136 17.87 1.84 -2.34
CA LEU A 136 18.98 0.94 -2.06
C LEU A 136 19.33 0.12 -3.31
N GLN A 137 20.45 0.47 -3.95
CA GLN A 137 20.93 -0.25 -5.11
C GLN A 137 21.66 -1.54 -4.72
N ILE A 138 21.21 -2.67 -5.24
CA ILE A 138 21.77 -3.99 -4.92
C ILE A 138 22.48 -4.57 -6.15
N PRO A 139 23.78 -4.94 -6.06
CA PRO A 139 24.47 -5.61 -7.16
C PRO A 139 24.05 -7.09 -7.24
N ILE A 140 23.71 -7.56 -8.45
CA ILE A 140 23.44 -8.98 -8.69
C ILE A 140 24.76 -9.75 -8.74
N SER A 141 24.84 -10.91 -8.08
CA SER A 141 26.10 -11.64 -7.93
C SER A 141 26.49 -12.53 -9.12
N GLU A 142 25.52 -12.91 -9.95
CA GLU A 142 25.71 -13.83 -11.08
C GLU A 142 24.80 -13.47 -12.26
N ASP A 143 25.11 -14.01 -13.43
CA ASP A 143 24.22 -13.90 -14.59
C ASP A 143 22.94 -14.71 -14.33
N ILE A 144 21.79 -14.05 -14.37
CA ILE A 144 20.48 -14.68 -14.13
C ILE A 144 19.45 -14.18 -15.13
N THR A 145 18.49 -15.05 -15.47
CA THR A 145 17.31 -14.69 -16.27
C THR A 145 16.07 -14.82 -15.39
N ILE A 146 15.29 -13.76 -15.30
CA ILE A 146 14.03 -13.68 -14.53
C ILE A 146 12.96 -13.11 -15.46
N GLY A 147 11.81 -13.78 -15.61
CA GLY A 147 10.74 -13.32 -16.48
C GLY A 147 11.12 -13.12 -17.96
N GLY A 148 12.20 -13.77 -18.43
CA GLY A 148 12.75 -13.55 -19.77
C GLY A 148 13.72 -12.36 -19.90
N HIS A 149 13.98 -11.62 -18.81
CA HIS A 149 14.95 -10.53 -18.76
C HIS A 149 16.30 -11.05 -18.24
N GLU A 150 17.39 -10.73 -18.94
CA GLU A 150 18.74 -11.06 -18.50
C GLU A 150 19.34 -9.97 -17.59
N PHE A 151 19.80 -10.37 -16.41
CA PHE A 151 20.58 -9.55 -15.49
C PHE A 151 22.00 -10.09 -15.44
N LYS A 152 22.98 -9.25 -15.80
CA LYS A 152 24.40 -9.63 -15.75
C LYS A 152 24.96 -9.46 -14.35
N ALA A 153 25.91 -10.31 -13.97
CA ALA A 153 26.67 -10.17 -12.73
C ALA A 153 27.28 -8.76 -12.62
N GLY A 154 27.15 -8.14 -11.45
CA GLY A 154 27.59 -6.77 -11.17
C GLY A 154 26.58 -5.68 -11.55
N THR A 155 25.49 -6.00 -12.26
CA THR A 155 24.40 -5.05 -12.51
C THR A 155 23.81 -4.60 -11.18
N LYS A 156 23.70 -3.29 -10.96
CA LYS A 156 22.99 -2.74 -9.80
C LYS A 156 21.52 -2.58 -10.15
N VAL A 157 20.67 -3.30 -9.43
CA VAL A 157 19.22 -3.13 -9.52
C VAL A 157 18.76 -2.09 -8.51
N ASP A 158 17.82 -1.25 -8.96
CA ASP A 158 17.15 -0.26 -8.12
C ASP A 158 15.99 -0.96 -7.43
N THR A 159 15.94 -0.87 -6.10
CA THR A 159 14.90 -1.57 -5.32
C THR A 159 13.83 -0.61 -4.81
N GLY A 160 14.13 0.70 -4.77
CA GLY A 160 13.31 1.69 -4.09
C GLY A 160 13.16 1.45 -2.59
N LEU A 161 14.06 0.66 -1.99
CA LEU A 161 14.08 0.47 -0.55
C LEU A 161 14.72 1.67 0.12
N ASP A 162 13.91 2.41 0.87
CA ASP A 162 14.32 3.55 1.68
C ASP A 162 15.17 3.13 2.89
N VAL A 163 16.33 3.77 3.06
CA VAL A 163 17.19 3.60 4.24
C VAL A 163 17.48 4.97 4.81
N ALA A 164 16.92 5.26 6.00
CA ALA A 164 17.19 6.50 6.71
C ALA A 164 18.66 6.60 7.16
N ALA A 165 19.15 7.82 7.41
CA ALA A 165 20.53 8.04 7.82
C ALA A 165 20.87 7.25 9.10
N GLY A 166 21.96 6.49 9.04
CA GLY A 166 22.41 5.62 10.14
C GLY A 166 21.55 4.37 10.41
N SER A 167 20.50 4.10 9.61
CA SER A 167 19.71 2.87 9.73
C SER A 167 20.50 1.66 9.21
N LEU A 168 20.20 0.48 9.77
CA LEU A 168 20.80 -0.80 9.39
C LEU A 168 19.82 -1.73 8.66
N LEU A 169 18.56 -1.34 8.58
CA LEU A 169 17.53 -1.99 7.77
C LEU A 169 16.77 -0.94 6.96
N PRO A 170 16.21 -1.33 5.80
CA PRO A 170 15.25 -0.49 5.11
C PRO A 170 13.99 -0.24 5.94
N LEU A 171 13.32 0.88 5.69
CA LEU A 171 12.05 1.21 6.34
C LEU A 171 11.01 0.12 6.05
N GLY A 172 10.26 -0.27 7.09
CA GLY A 172 9.20 -1.27 7.00
C GLY A 172 9.65 -2.73 6.82
N MET A 173 10.95 -3.03 6.74
CA MET A 173 11.44 -4.42 6.73
C MET A 173 11.74 -4.90 8.14
N GLN A 174 11.09 -5.99 8.56
CA GLN A 174 11.27 -6.58 9.89
C GLN A 174 11.97 -7.93 9.82
N VAL A 175 13.11 -8.05 10.51
CA VAL A 175 13.86 -9.30 10.60
C VAL A 175 13.47 -10.04 11.88
N VAL A 176 12.76 -11.15 11.73
CA VAL A 176 12.27 -11.99 12.82
C VAL A 176 13.08 -13.28 12.88
N LYS A 177 13.51 -13.65 14.08
CA LYS A 177 14.13 -14.96 14.33
C LYS A 177 13.13 -15.88 15.01
N SER A 178 12.80 -17.00 14.37
CA SER A 178 11.96 -18.05 14.94
C SER A 178 12.69 -19.38 14.91
N GLY A 179 13.12 -19.82 16.10
CA GLY A 179 14.05 -20.94 16.27
C GLY A 179 15.41 -20.64 15.63
N ALA A 180 15.83 -21.49 14.70
CA ALA A 180 17.08 -21.32 13.95
C ALA A 180 16.90 -20.53 12.63
N LYS A 181 15.66 -20.26 12.20
CA LYS A 181 15.38 -19.63 10.90
C LYS A 181 15.20 -18.12 11.07
N ILE A 182 15.83 -17.38 10.16
CA ILE A 182 15.65 -15.93 10.00
C ILE A 182 14.58 -15.72 8.94
N ARG A 183 13.64 -14.81 9.22
CA ARG A 183 12.57 -14.41 8.30
C ARG A 183 12.53 -12.90 8.18
N VAL A 184 12.05 -12.43 7.04
CA VAL A 184 11.80 -11.03 6.75
C VAL A 184 10.32 -10.85 6.46
N GLY A 185 9.69 -9.95 7.20
CA GLY A 185 8.32 -9.48 6.98
C GLY A 185 8.29 -8.00 6.65
N LEU A 186 7.11 -7.53 6.22
CA LEU A 186 6.89 -6.17 5.74
C LEU A 186 5.83 -5.47 6.60
N THR A 187 5.96 -4.16 6.80
CA THR A 187 5.00 -3.32 7.53
C THR A 187 4.52 -2.15 6.67
N CYS A 188 3.54 -1.38 7.15
CA CYS A 188 3.02 -0.20 6.44
C CYS A 188 4.12 0.79 6.03
N ALA A 189 5.14 0.96 6.87
CA ALA A 189 6.26 1.89 6.64
C ALA A 189 7.11 1.56 5.40
N LEU A 190 6.98 0.38 4.79
CA LEU A 190 7.67 0.07 3.53
C LEU A 190 7.11 0.92 2.38
N CYS A 191 5.79 1.07 2.34
CA CYS A 191 5.08 1.78 1.27
C CYS A 191 4.64 3.19 1.68
N HIS A 192 4.52 3.47 2.99
CA HIS A 192 3.90 4.70 3.53
C HIS A 192 4.83 5.50 4.44
N ALA A 193 6.14 5.31 4.32
CA ALA A 193 7.13 6.23 4.84
C ALA A 193 8.24 6.43 3.79
N ALA A 194 8.80 7.63 3.75
CA ALA A 194 9.88 7.98 2.84
C ALA A 194 11.06 8.61 3.59
N VAL A 195 12.16 8.86 2.89
CA VAL A 195 13.35 9.53 3.41
C VAL A 195 13.55 10.87 2.73
N ASP A 196 13.64 11.95 3.52
CA ASP A 196 14.10 13.24 3.01
C ASP A 196 15.60 13.20 2.74
N MET A 197 16.01 13.26 1.48
CA MET A 197 17.41 13.16 1.09
C MET A 197 18.27 14.36 1.53
N GLN A 198 17.66 15.50 1.90
CA GLN A 198 18.41 16.66 2.39
C GLN A 198 18.86 16.49 3.84
N SER A 199 17.96 16.03 4.72
CA SER A 199 18.23 15.84 6.14
C SER A 199 18.58 14.41 6.54
N GLY A 200 18.24 13.43 5.70
CA GLY A 200 18.33 12.00 5.98
C GLY A 200 17.28 11.48 6.97
N LYS A 201 16.27 12.30 7.30
CA LYS A 201 15.18 11.97 8.22
C LYS A 201 14.03 11.26 7.53
N VAL A 202 13.23 10.56 8.32
CA VAL A 202 12.00 9.89 7.83
C VAL A 202 10.88 10.93 7.68
N ILE A 203 10.16 10.86 6.57
CA ILE A 203 8.89 11.56 6.34
C ILE A 203 7.77 10.54 6.60
N GLU A 204 7.11 10.63 7.75
CA GLU A 204 6.03 9.70 8.10
C GLU A 204 4.79 10.00 7.24
N GLY A 205 4.17 8.96 6.69
CA GLY A 205 2.94 9.06 5.90
C GLY A 205 3.13 9.44 4.43
N ALA A 206 4.31 9.91 4.04
CA ALA A 206 4.64 10.07 2.62
C ALA A 206 4.71 8.70 1.94
N PRO A 207 4.14 8.54 0.74
CA PRO A 207 4.27 7.30 0.00
C PRO A 207 5.73 7.09 -0.43
N ASN A 208 6.20 5.84 -0.39
CA ASN A 208 7.40 5.45 -1.09
C ASN A 208 7.07 5.35 -2.59
N THR A 209 7.52 6.35 -3.34
CA THR A 209 7.13 6.57 -4.74
C THR A 209 8.05 5.89 -5.74
N ASP A 210 9.16 5.30 -5.29
CA ASP A 210 10.12 4.56 -6.11
C ASP A 210 10.31 3.10 -5.68
N LEU A 211 9.57 2.60 -4.68
CA LEU A 211 9.55 1.18 -4.29
C LEU A 211 9.23 0.28 -5.48
N ASP A 212 10.20 -0.54 -5.89
CA ASP A 212 10.02 -1.48 -7.00
C ASP A 212 9.47 -2.81 -6.48
N SER A 213 8.19 -2.79 -6.11
CA SER A 213 7.50 -3.95 -5.53
C SER A 213 7.38 -5.11 -6.54
N GLY A 214 7.33 -4.79 -7.84
CA GLY A 214 7.34 -5.78 -8.93
C GLY A 214 8.67 -6.50 -9.00
N LEU A 215 9.79 -5.77 -9.09
CA LEU A 215 11.13 -6.36 -9.07
C LEU A 215 11.36 -7.23 -7.83
N LEU A 216 11.03 -6.72 -6.64
CA LEU A 216 11.24 -7.45 -5.39
C LEU A 216 10.45 -8.77 -5.35
N GLN A 217 9.24 -8.81 -5.91
CA GLN A 217 8.44 -10.03 -6.02
C GLN A 217 8.96 -10.99 -7.08
N ALA A 218 9.34 -10.49 -8.27
CA ALA A 218 9.91 -11.30 -9.35
C ALA A 218 11.24 -11.96 -8.95
N PHE A 219 11.97 -11.38 -8.00
CA PHE A 219 13.22 -11.93 -7.50
C PHE A 219 13.01 -13.01 -6.42
N GLY A 220 11.78 -13.23 -5.96
CA GLY A 220 11.41 -14.35 -5.11
C GLY A 220 11.48 -15.68 -5.85
N THR A 221 11.81 -16.77 -5.16
CA THR A 221 11.93 -18.10 -5.80
C THR A 221 10.60 -18.79 -6.14
N ASN A 222 9.48 -18.20 -5.69
CA ASN A 222 8.10 -18.67 -5.89
C ASN A 222 7.17 -17.45 -6.03
N SER A 223 7.48 -16.54 -6.95
CA SER A 223 6.71 -15.32 -7.21
C SER A 223 5.28 -15.65 -7.65
N ALA A 224 5.05 -16.82 -8.26
CA ALA A 224 3.74 -17.35 -8.61
C ALA A 224 2.80 -17.54 -7.41
N ALA A 225 3.29 -17.49 -6.17
CA ALA A 225 2.45 -17.36 -4.97
C ALA A 225 1.57 -16.09 -4.99
N MET A 226 1.99 -15.06 -5.73
CA MET A 226 1.33 -13.77 -5.93
C MET A 226 0.69 -13.65 -7.33
N PHE A 227 0.41 -14.77 -8.01
CA PHE A 227 -0.08 -14.73 -9.41
C PHE A 227 -1.35 -13.88 -9.58
N ARG A 228 -2.21 -13.82 -8.56
CA ARG A 228 -3.51 -13.14 -8.65
C ARG A 228 -3.38 -11.62 -8.75
N GLN A 229 -2.26 -11.06 -8.32
CA GLN A 229 -1.91 -9.65 -8.52
C GLN A 229 -1.47 -9.35 -9.96
N THR A 230 -1.32 -10.37 -10.80
CA THR A 230 -0.96 -10.26 -12.21
C THR A 230 -2.13 -10.69 -13.10
N GLY A 231 -2.01 -10.50 -14.41
CA GLY A 231 -2.91 -11.05 -15.42
C GLY A 231 -2.71 -12.54 -15.73
N VAL A 232 -1.78 -13.24 -15.07
CA VAL A 232 -1.44 -14.64 -15.40
C VAL A 232 -2.47 -15.61 -14.84
N ASN A 233 -3.29 -16.19 -15.72
CA ASN A 233 -4.20 -17.27 -15.32
C ASN A 233 -3.47 -18.63 -15.30
N PRO A 234 -3.25 -19.26 -14.13
CA PRO A 234 -2.51 -20.51 -14.03
C PRO A 234 -3.17 -21.66 -14.81
N LEU A 235 -4.49 -21.63 -15.04
CA LEU A 235 -5.20 -22.66 -15.80
C LEU A 235 -4.83 -22.68 -17.29
N THR A 236 -4.20 -21.61 -17.79
CA THR A 236 -3.76 -21.49 -19.18
C THR A 236 -2.30 -21.91 -19.40
N ILE A 237 -1.54 -22.05 -18.31
CA ILE A 237 -0.14 -22.45 -18.38
C ILE A 237 -0.04 -23.97 -18.60
N PRO A 238 0.78 -24.42 -19.58
CA PRO A 238 0.92 -25.84 -19.87
C PRO A 238 1.43 -26.65 -18.68
N GLN A 239 1.03 -27.92 -18.63
CA GLN A 239 1.60 -28.90 -17.71
C GLN A 239 2.86 -29.53 -18.31
N SER A 240 3.73 -30.05 -17.46
CA SER A 240 4.93 -30.78 -17.86
C SER A 240 5.11 -32.08 -17.07
N GLU A 241 6.28 -32.71 -17.23
CA GLU A 241 6.73 -33.82 -16.38
C GLU A 241 7.05 -33.37 -14.95
N ASN A 242 7.42 -32.09 -14.77
CA ASN A 242 7.74 -31.49 -13.46
C ASN A 242 6.50 -30.98 -12.72
N SER A 243 5.34 -30.92 -13.37
CA SER A 243 4.08 -30.51 -12.76
C SER A 243 3.73 -31.34 -11.53
N THR A 244 3.47 -30.66 -10.42
CA THR A 244 3.04 -31.28 -9.16
C THR A 244 1.69 -31.96 -9.35
N THR A 245 1.62 -33.24 -9.01
CA THR A 245 0.35 -33.97 -8.97
C THR A 245 -0.39 -33.66 -7.68
N TYR A 246 -1.70 -33.51 -7.73
CA TYR A 246 -2.52 -33.19 -6.55
C TYR A 246 -3.90 -33.83 -6.64
N ILE A 247 -4.66 -33.76 -5.56
CA ILE A 247 -6.07 -34.14 -5.53
C ILE A 247 -6.91 -32.87 -5.66
N ASN A 248 -7.67 -32.75 -6.75
CA ASN A 248 -8.48 -31.57 -7.03
C ASN A 248 -9.77 -31.52 -6.20
N ALA A 249 -10.57 -30.45 -6.37
CA ALA A 249 -11.84 -30.29 -5.66
C ALA A 249 -12.84 -31.45 -5.87
N LYS A 250 -12.74 -32.18 -7.00
CA LYS A 250 -13.57 -33.36 -7.32
C LYS A 250 -13.04 -34.67 -6.71
N GLY A 251 -11.96 -34.62 -5.94
CA GLY A 251 -11.32 -35.81 -5.36
C GLY A 251 -10.52 -36.64 -6.37
N GLN A 252 -10.23 -36.08 -7.55
CA GLN A 252 -9.53 -36.76 -8.63
C GLN A 252 -8.05 -36.35 -8.66
N LYS A 253 -7.19 -37.27 -9.12
CA LYS A 253 -5.79 -36.95 -9.38
C LYS A 253 -5.70 -36.02 -10.59
N ALA A 254 -5.05 -34.88 -10.42
CA ALA A 254 -4.80 -33.88 -11.45
C ALA A 254 -3.33 -33.40 -11.38
N LYS A 255 -2.95 -32.51 -12.29
CA LYS A 255 -1.64 -31.87 -12.35
C LYS A 255 -1.81 -30.35 -12.30
N LEU A 256 -0.96 -29.70 -11.51
CA LEU A 256 -0.79 -28.25 -11.53
C LEU A 256 0.00 -27.82 -12.80
N PRO A 257 0.07 -26.53 -13.11
CA PRO A 257 0.90 -26.02 -14.22
C PRO A 257 2.36 -26.44 -14.12
N ASP A 258 3.12 -26.29 -15.19
CA ASP A 258 4.58 -26.36 -15.10
C ASP A 258 5.06 -25.23 -14.16
N PRO A 259 5.77 -25.55 -13.06
CA PRO A 259 6.16 -24.53 -12.10
C PRO A 259 7.01 -23.44 -12.74
N LYS A 260 8.02 -23.81 -13.54
CA LYS A 260 8.94 -22.83 -14.14
C LYS A 260 8.22 -21.91 -15.13
N ALA A 261 7.40 -22.46 -16.02
CA ALA A 261 6.66 -21.65 -16.99
C ALA A 261 5.68 -20.68 -16.31
N LEU A 262 5.13 -21.08 -15.15
CA LEU A 262 4.28 -20.19 -14.36
C LEU A 262 5.09 -19.07 -13.68
N GLU A 263 6.21 -19.39 -13.04
CA GLU A 263 7.12 -18.37 -12.46
C GLU A 263 7.56 -17.39 -13.56
N ASP A 264 8.08 -17.88 -14.69
CA ASP A 264 8.56 -17.04 -15.79
C ASP A 264 7.45 -16.10 -16.33
N ALA A 265 6.19 -16.56 -16.38
CA ALA A 265 5.07 -15.74 -16.82
C ALA A 265 4.68 -14.67 -15.80
N VAL A 266 4.70 -15.00 -14.51
CA VAL A 266 4.38 -14.08 -13.40
C VAL A 266 5.49 -13.04 -13.25
N ASP A 267 6.75 -13.48 -13.23
CA ASP A 267 7.94 -12.62 -13.18
C ASP A 267 7.94 -11.59 -14.30
N ALA A 268 7.62 -11.99 -15.53
CA ALA A 268 7.56 -11.07 -16.67
C ALA A 268 6.55 -9.94 -16.46
N GLN A 269 5.42 -10.21 -15.81
CA GLN A 269 4.42 -9.18 -15.52
C GLN A 269 4.80 -8.30 -14.34
N PHE A 270 5.43 -8.86 -13.31
CA PHE A 270 5.96 -8.08 -12.21
C PHE A 270 7.10 -7.15 -12.64
N LEU A 271 7.99 -7.59 -13.53
CA LEU A 271 9.06 -6.76 -14.07
C LEU A 271 8.55 -5.60 -14.95
N ALA A 272 7.28 -5.63 -15.37
CA ALA A 272 6.65 -4.53 -16.09
C ALA A 272 6.06 -3.45 -15.15
N TRP A 273 5.95 -3.72 -13.85
CA TRP A 273 5.39 -2.75 -12.90
C TRP A 273 6.27 -1.51 -12.79
N ALA A 274 5.63 -0.34 -12.80
CA ALA A 274 6.33 0.90 -12.53
C ALA A 274 6.70 1.00 -11.03
N PRO A 275 7.87 1.51 -10.68
CA PRO A 275 8.22 1.82 -9.29
C PRO A 275 7.15 2.68 -8.61
N GLY A 276 6.94 2.46 -7.31
CA GLY A 276 5.93 3.13 -6.50
C GLY A 276 4.49 2.65 -6.72
N ASN A 277 4.29 1.55 -7.45
CA ASN A 277 2.97 0.95 -7.70
C ASN A 277 2.86 -0.45 -7.10
N PHE A 278 1.62 -0.82 -6.75
CA PHE A 278 1.26 -2.14 -6.20
C PHE A 278 -0.20 -2.50 -6.54
N ASP A 279 -0.47 -3.79 -6.77
CA ASP A 279 -1.83 -4.29 -6.95
C ASP A 279 -2.45 -4.86 -5.66
N SER A 280 -3.45 -4.16 -5.14
CA SER A 280 -4.14 -4.49 -3.88
C SER A 280 -5.46 -5.28 -4.04
N THR A 281 -5.87 -5.68 -5.25
CA THR A 281 -7.16 -6.39 -5.47
C THR A 281 -6.97 -7.89 -5.62
N GLY A 282 -5.95 -8.27 -6.39
CA GLY A 282 -5.74 -9.65 -6.79
C GLY A 282 -6.94 -10.23 -7.57
N ASP A 283 -7.40 -9.54 -8.62
CA ASP A 283 -8.52 -9.90 -9.52
C ASP A 283 -8.07 -10.68 -10.78
N ASN A 284 -6.78 -11.00 -10.85
CA ASN A 284 -6.11 -11.64 -11.99
C ASN A 284 -6.08 -10.75 -13.26
N VAL A 285 -5.96 -9.43 -13.06
CA VAL A 285 -5.67 -8.41 -14.08
C VAL A 285 -4.39 -7.68 -13.65
N ASN A 286 -3.54 -7.31 -14.61
CA ASN A 286 -2.30 -6.59 -14.31
C ASN A 286 -2.56 -5.08 -14.32
N ASN A 287 -3.05 -4.51 -13.21
CA ASN A 287 -3.42 -3.10 -13.14
C ASN A 287 -3.04 -2.46 -11.79
N PRO A 288 -1.75 -2.47 -11.42
CA PRO A 288 -1.30 -1.88 -10.17
C PRO A 288 -1.62 -0.38 -10.14
N SER A 289 -1.82 0.14 -8.93
CA SER A 289 -2.03 1.57 -8.68
C SER A 289 -0.89 2.12 -7.83
N GLN A 290 -0.69 3.43 -7.87
CA GLN A 290 0.30 4.13 -7.07
C GLN A 290 0.07 3.87 -5.57
N ASN A 291 1.15 3.72 -4.81
CA ASN A 291 1.13 3.71 -3.36
C ASN A 291 0.49 5.02 -2.86
N PRO A 292 -0.66 4.95 -2.16
CA PRO A 292 -1.32 6.16 -1.68
C PRO A 292 -0.57 6.76 -0.49
N SER A 293 -0.76 8.06 -0.25
CA SER A 293 -0.31 8.70 0.99
C SER A 293 -1.06 8.14 2.20
N SER A 294 -0.43 8.19 3.37
CA SER A 294 -1.06 7.87 4.65
C SER A 294 -1.48 9.12 5.45
N TYR A 295 -1.51 10.30 4.81
CA TYR A 295 -2.23 11.49 5.30
C TYR A 295 -3.73 11.25 5.17
N THR A 296 -4.32 10.65 6.22
CA THR A 296 -5.63 9.98 6.14
C THR A 296 -6.77 10.72 6.80
N PHE A 297 -6.47 11.71 7.66
CA PHE A 297 -7.48 12.47 8.36
C PHE A 297 -8.41 13.17 7.36
N GLU A 298 -9.72 12.87 7.44
CA GLU A 298 -10.75 13.34 6.50
C GLU A 298 -10.49 13.01 5.01
N ALA A 299 -9.66 12.01 4.70
CA ALA A 299 -9.36 11.61 3.32
C ALA A 299 -10.26 10.46 2.81
N TYR A 300 -11.31 10.11 3.57
CA TYR A 300 -12.25 9.04 3.26
C TYR A 300 -13.09 9.35 2.00
N PRO A 301 -13.59 8.32 1.30
CA PRO A 301 -13.28 6.91 1.48
C PRO A 301 -11.84 6.57 1.04
N TYR A 302 -11.33 5.40 1.44
CA TYR A 302 -9.94 5.00 1.19
C TYR A 302 -9.79 3.92 0.11
N GLY A 303 -8.56 3.74 -0.38
CA GLY A 303 -8.26 2.97 -1.60
C GLY A 303 -8.45 3.80 -2.88
N TRP A 304 -8.06 3.28 -4.05
CA TRP A 304 -8.15 4.03 -5.32
C TRP A 304 -9.60 4.30 -5.74
N SER A 305 -10.49 3.33 -5.52
CA SER A 305 -11.91 3.41 -5.87
C SER A 305 -12.79 3.89 -4.72
N GLY A 306 -12.24 4.02 -3.51
CA GLY A 306 -13.04 4.29 -2.31
C GLY A 306 -13.72 3.06 -1.71
N PHE A 307 -13.29 1.84 -2.04
CA PHE A 307 -13.92 0.61 -1.54
C PHE A 307 -13.89 0.50 -0.02
N SER A 308 -12.85 1.05 0.61
CA SER A 308 -12.68 1.05 2.05
C SER A 308 -13.44 2.22 2.65
N SER A 309 -14.74 2.03 2.86
CA SER A 309 -15.71 3.11 3.12
C SER A 309 -16.57 2.93 4.38
N ILE A 310 -16.48 1.79 5.06
CA ILE A 310 -17.31 1.49 6.24
C ILE A 310 -16.50 0.87 7.38
N GLY A 311 -17.05 0.91 8.59
CA GLY A 311 -16.37 0.44 9.81
C GLY A 311 -15.44 1.48 10.42
N TRP A 312 -14.67 1.08 11.43
CA TRP A 312 -13.89 2.02 12.25
C TRP A 312 -13.04 2.98 11.43
N PHE A 313 -13.00 4.23 11.88
CA PHE A 313 -12.26 5.35 11.28
C PHE A 313 -12.68 5.61 9.83
N HIS A 314 -13.99 5.70 9.57
CA HIS A 314 -14.58 5.82 8.22
C HIS A 314 -14.09 4.75 7.23
N GLY A 315 -13.77 3.56 7.74
CA GLY A 315 -13.22 2.46 6.96
C GLY A 315 -11.70 2.45 6.78
N LEU A 316 -10.93 3.27 7.50
CA LEU A 316 -9.46 3.16 7.47
C LEU A 316 -8.98 1.81 8.01
N THR A 317 -9.70 1.27 9.01
CA THR A 317 -9.43 -0.08 9.52
C THR A 317 -9.66 -1.16 8.47
N THR A 318 -10.63 -1.00 7.56
CA THR A 318 -10.83 -1.90 6.42
C THR A 318 -9.64 -1.88 5.47
N LEU A 319 -9.04 -0.71 5.24
CA LEU A 319 -7.88 -0.58 4.35
C LEU A 319 -6.68 -1.28 4.97
N ASN A 320 -6.40 -0.99 6.24
CA ASN A 320 -5.32 -1.63 6.99
C ASN A 320 -5.49 -3.15 7.02
N ASN A 321 -6.72 -3.63 7.19
CA ASN A 321 -7.02 -5.05 7.14
C ASN A 321 -6.75 -5.66 5.77
N ASN A 322 -7.17 -5.00 4.68
CA ASN A 322 -6.96 -5.50 3.32
C ASN A 322 -5.46 -5.74 3.03
N VAL A 323 -4.59 -4.85 3.51
CA VAL A 323 -3.14 -5.01 3.37
C VAL A 323 -2.63 -6.23 4.15
N HIS A 324 -3.01 -6.36 5.43
CA HIS A 324 -2.44 -7.37 6.33
C HIS A 324 -3.12 -8.75 6.28
N ALA A 325 -4.39 -8.84 5.90
CA ALA A 325 -5.13 -10.10 5.81
C ALA A 325 -5.24 -10.63 4.37
N THR A 326 -5.28 -9.75 3.37
CA THR A 326 -5.51 -10.15 1.98
C THR A 326 -4.26 -10.02 1.11
N ASN A 327 -3.58 -8.87 1.12
CA ASN A 327 -2.48 -8.62 0.17
C ASN A 327 -1.18 -9.30 0.57
N SER A 328 -0.84 -9.30 1.85
CA SER A 328 0.38 -9.94 2.37
C SER A 328 0.25 -11.45 2.59
N ASP A 329 -0.96 -12.01 2.39
CA ASP A 329 -1.21 -13.45 2.43
C ASP A 329 -2.31 -13.85 1.43
N PRO A 330 -1.95 -14.14 0.18
CA PRO A 330 -2.87 -14.64 -0.83
C PRO A 330 -3.60 -15.94 -0.45
N THR A 331 -3.17 -16.71 0.55
CA THR A 331 -3.84 -17.97 0.90
C THR A 331 -5.26 -17.76 1.45
N THR A 332 -5.55 -16.59 2.03
CA THR A 332 -6.87 -16.20 2.55
C THR A 332 -7.94 -16.14 1.45
N GLY A 333 -7.54 -15.82 0.21
CA GLY A 333 -8.43 -15.79 -0.96
C GLY A 333 -8.96 -17.15 -1.41
N ALA A 334 -8.47 -18.26 -0.85
CA ALA A 334 -8.78 -19.60 -1.33
C ALA A 334 -10.28 -19.95 -1.31
N ASN A 335 -11.05 -19.46 -0.34
CA ASN A 335 -12.50 -19.74 -0.27
C ASN A 335 -13.30 -18.97 -1.34
N ALA A 336 -12.80 -17.81 -1.77
CA ALA A 336 -13.44 -16.94 -2.76
C ALA A 336 -12.95 -17.19 -4.20
N SER A 337 -11.82 -17.88 -4.35
CA SER A 337 -11.11 -18.11 -5.61
C SER A 337 -12.00 -18.55 -6.78
N GLU A 338 -12.92 -19.50 -6.58
CA GLU A 338 -13.82 -19.97 -7.64
C GLU A 338 -14.75 -18.86 -8.13
N LYS A 339 -15.34 -18.08 -7.21
CA LYS A 339 -16.31 -17.02 -7.54
C LYS A 339 -15.65 -15.78 -8.14
N LEU A 340 -14.42 -15.47 -7.71
CA LEU A 340 -13.70 -14.27 -8.16
C LEU A 340 -12.85 -14.55 -9.40
N LEU A 341 -12.15 -15.68 -9.44
CA LEU A 341 -11.13 -15.99 -10.44
C LEU A 341 -11.51 -17.16 -11.36
N GLY A 342 -12.54 -17.94 -11.02
CA GLY A 342 -12.88 -19.17 -11.75
C GLY A 342 -11.86 -20.30 -11.54
N ILE A 343 -11.12 -20.26 -10.43
CA ILE A 343 -10.10 -21.25 -10.07
C ILE A 343 -10.57 -21.95 -8.80
N ASP A 344 -10.68 -23.28 -8.83
CA ASP A 344 -11.15 -24.01 -7.65
C ASP A 344 -10.14 -23.91 -6.51
N LYS A 345 -10.65 -23.95 -5.28
CA LYS A 345 -9.87 -23.82 -4.04
C LYS A 345 -8.61 -24.69 -3.99
N GLU A 346 -8.69 -25.93 -4.50
CA GLU A 346 -7.55 -26.85 -4.45
C GLU A 346 -6.49 -26.45 -5.48
N THR A 347 -6.90 -26.11 -6.70
CA THR A 347 -5.96 -25.60 -7.71
C THR A 347 -5.33 -24.28 -7.29
N TYR A 348 -6.11 -23.35 -6.71
CA TYR A 348 -5.64 -22.06 -6.21
C TYR A 348 -4.55 -22.23 -5.14
N LEU A 349 -4.83 -22.98 -4.07
CA LEU A 349 -3.83 -23.26 -3.02
C LEU A 349 -2.67 -24.08 -3.56
N GLY A 350 -2.95 -25.00 -4.48
CA GLY A 350 -1.93 -25.82 -5.12
C GLY A 350 -0.90 -24.97 -5.86
N VAL A 351 -1.35 -23.97 -6.63
CA VAL A 351 -0.47 -23.03 -7.34
C VAL A 351 0.43 -22.27 -6.38
N ILE A 352 -0.12 -21.72 -5.29
CA ILE A 352 0.66 -20.97 -4.29
C ILE A 352 1.72 -21.85 -3.62
N LEU A 353 1.37 -23.11 -3.34
CA LEU A 353 2.18 -24.02 -2.54
C LEU A 353 3.11 -24.93 -3.35
N GLN A 354 2.96 -25.04 -4.67
CA GLN A 354 3.68 -26.06 -5.46
C GLN A 354 5.20 -25.87 -5.44
N ASN A 355 5.66 -24.61 -5.41
CA ASN A 355 7.06 -24.25 -5.49
C ASN A 355 7.51 -23.44 -4.26
N SER A 356 6.76 -23.50 -3.15
CA SER A 356 7.13 -22.79 -1.91
C SER A 356 8.59 -22.99 -1.53
N ALA A 357 9.22 -21.88 -1.14
CA ALA A 357 10.66 -21.81 -0.90
C ALA A 357 11.09 -22.78 0.21
N ASP A 358 10.38 -22.79 1.35
CA ASP A 358 10.55 -23.78 2.39
C ASP A 358 9.82 -25.08 2.04
N ARG A 359 10.55 -26.20 2.11
CA ARG A 359 10.03 -27.55 1.89
C ARG A 359 8.86 -27.90 2.80
N LYS A 360 8.75 -27.26 3.97
CA LYS A 360 7.59 -27.44 4.88
C LYS A 360 6.29 -27.00 4.20
N PHE A 361 6.29 -25.91 3.44
CA PHE A 361 5.09 -25.40 2.76
C PHE A 361 4.92 -25.95 1.35
N ARG A 362 5.95 -26.61 0.79
CA ARG A 362 5.89 -27.14 -0.57
C ARG A 362 4.94 -28.32 -0.69
N LEU A 363 3.92 -28.19 -1.55
CA LEU A 363 2.89 -29.23 -1.76
C LEU A 363 3.50 -30.58 -2.17
N PRO A 364 3.31 -31.65 -1.39
CA PRO A 364 3.77 -32.98 -1.78
C PRO A 364 2.89 -33.59 -2.87
N ASN A 365 3.50 -34.38 -3.76
CA ASN A 365 2.81 -35.08 -4.83
C ASN A 365 1.64 -35.94 -4.31
N GLY A 366 0.50 -35.83 -5.00
CA GLY A 366 -0.72 -36.59 -4.74
C GLY A 366 -1.48 -36.16 -3.48
N LYS A 367 -1.11 -35.05 -2.84
CA LYS A 367 -1.86 -34.50 -1.70
C LYS A 367 -2.99 -33.57 -2.16
N LYS A 368 -4.01 -33.45 -1.33
CA LYS A 368 -5.05 -32.43 -1.48
C LYS A 368 -4.53 -31.12 -0.86
N PRO A 369 -4.39 -30.02 -1.62
CA PRO A 369 -3.76 -28.78 -1.16
C PRO A 369 -4.33 -28.21 0.13
N SER A 370 -5.65 -28.09 0.26
CA SER A 370 -6.28 -27.56 1.48
C SER A 370 -6.02 -28.43 2.72
N THR A 371 -6.07 -29.75 2.58
CA THR A 371 -5.77 -30.69 3.66
C THR A 371 -4.30 -30.67 4.04
N PHE A 372 -3.40 -30.57 3.05
CA PHE A 372 -1.97 -30.43 3.33
C PHE A 372 -1.67 -29.11 4.04
N PHE A 373 -2.23 -28.00 3.58
CA PHE A 373 -2.00 -26.68 4.16
C PHE A 373 -2.39 -26.64 5.66
N GLN A 374 -3.52 -27.24 6.04
CA GLN A 374 -3.93 -27.40 7.45
C GLN A 374 -2.90 -28.13 8.33
N THR A 375 -2.03 -28.98 7.76
CA THR A 375 -0.99 -29.69 8.53
C THR A 375 0.27 -28.85 8.78
N VAL A 376 0.44 -27.76 8.03
CA VAL A 376 1.65 -26.90 8.07
C VAL A 376 1.34 -25.45 8.44
N ASP A 377 0.05 -25.12 8.51
CA ASP A 377 -0.57 -23.89 8.98
C ASP A 377 0.11 -23.32 10.24
N PRO A 378 0.69 -22.11 10.15
CA PRO A 378 1.31 -21.44 11.28
C PRO A 378 0.32 -20.75 12.23
N THR A 379 -0.95 -20.59 11.85
CA THR A 379 -2.03 -19.93 12.59
C THR A 379 -3.16 -20.92 12.84
N PRO A 380 -2.99 -21.88 13.78
CA PRO A 380 -3.89 -23.02 13.90
C PRO A 380 -5.35 -22.62 14.05
N ARG A 381 -6.22 -23.26 13.26
CA ARG A 381 -7.69 -23.08 13.15
C ARG A 381 -8.12 -22.09 12.06
N GLU A 382 -7.17 -21.32 11.54
CA GLU A 382 -7.37 -20.35 10.46
C GLU A 382 -6.63 -20.82 9.21
N PRO A 383 -7.29 -21.04 8.06
CA PRO A 383 -6.59 -21.46 6.86
C PRO A 383 -5.87 -20.26 6.21
N ALA A 384 -4.89 -19.69 6.93
CA ALA A 384 -4.09 -18.52 6.58
C ALA A 384 -2.65 -18.70 7.09
N ILE A 385 -1.71 -17.98 6.51
CA ILE A 385 -0.32 -17.89 6.97
C ILE A 385 -0.15 -16.74 7.97
N ASN A 386 -0.85 -15.63 7.75
CA ASN A 386 -0.81 -14.49 8.65
C ASN A 386 -1.61 -14.75 9.93
N GLU A 387 -1.34 -13.95 10.95
CA GLU A 387 -2.09 -13.91 12.20
C GLU A 387 -3.41 -13.19 11.97
N VAL A 388 -4.46 -13.98 11.80
CA VAL A 388 -5.82 -13.52 11.52
C VAL A 388 -6.83 -14.22 12.41
N ILE A 389 -8.05 -13.69 12.42
CA ILE A 389 -9.25 -14.34 12.94
C ILE A 389 -10.32 -14.38 11.84
N LYS A 390 -11.23 -15.37 11.88
CA LYS A 390 -12.43 -15.36 11.03
C LYS A 390 -13.31 -14.19 11.44
N ALA A 391 -13.70 -13.36 10.48
CA ALA A 391 -14.77 -12.39 10.71
C ALA A 391 -16.12 -13.12 10.84
N PRO A 392 -17.13 -12.51 11.50
CA PRO A 392 -18.49 -13.02 11.44
C PRO A 392 -18.96 -13.23 9.99
N GLY A 393 -19.66 -14.33 9.72
CA GLY A 393 -20.13 -14.68 8.37
C GLY A 393 -19.13 -15.49 7.53
N PHE A 394 -17.90 -15.72 8.01
CA PHE A 394 -16.93 -16.59 7.34
C PHE A 394 -17.57 -17.93 6.90
N PRO A 395 -17.36 -18.41 5.66
CA PRO A 395 -16.33 -17.98 4.70
C PRO A 395 -16.72 -16.84 3.74
N GLN A 396 -17.85 -16.16 3.97
CA GLN A 396 -18.19 -14.96 3.20
C GLN A 396 -17.31 -13.79 3.64
N GLY A 397 -16.95 -12.94 2.68
CA GLY A 397 -16.44 -11.60 2.99
C GLY A 397 -17.59 -10.66 3.31
N SER A 398 -17.29 -9.38 3.48
CA SER A 398 -18.28 -8.30 3.57
C SER A 398 -17.66 -6.98 3.09
N LEU A 399 -18.46 -5.92 3.03
CA LEU A 399 -17.97 -4.56 2.78
C LEU A 399 -16.94 -4.09 3.83
N PHE A 400 -16.97 -4.65 5.06
CA PHE A 400 -16.02 -4.30 6.11
C PHE A 400 -14.74 -5.16 6.03
N ILE A 401 -14.87 -6.45 5.72
CA ILE A 401 -13.75 -7.41 5.65
C ILE A 401 -13.87 -8.24 4.36
N ALA A 402 -13.12 -7.85 3.32
CA ALA A 402 -13.36 -8.29 1.95
C ALA A 402 -13.24 -9.81 1.70
N ASP A 403 -12.32 -10.50 2.38
CA ASP A 403 -12.05 -11.94 2.21
C ASP A 403 -12.52 -12.79 3.41
N GLY A 404 -13.15 -12.18 4.41
CA GLY A 404 -13.65 -12.82 5.61
C GLY A 404 -12.61 -13.06 6.71
N PHE A 405 -11.39 -12.50 6.59
CA PHE A 405 -10.35 -12.57 7.62
C PHE A 405 -9.96 -11.20 8.15
N MET A 406 -9.87 -11.09 9.47
CA MET A 406 -9.37 -9.89 10.13
C MET A 406 -7.97 -10.13 10.69
N ALA A 407 -6.99 -9.31 10.32
CA ALA A 407 -5.65 -9.32 10.89
C ALA A 407 -5.72 -9.02 12.40
N SER A 408 -5.17 -9.92 13.21
CA SER A 408 -5.29 -9.88 14.67
C SER A 408 -4.30 -10.83 15.33
N SER A 409 -3.36 -10.30 16.10
CA SER A 409 -2.34 -11.10 16.78
C SER A 409 -2.84 -11.66 18.12
N PRO A 410 -2.47 -12.91 18.50
CA PRO A 410 -2.73 -13.44 19.82
C PRO A 410 -2.17 -12.55 20.95
N GLY A 411 -2.98 -12.30 21.98
CA GLY A 411 -2.63 -11.42 23.10
C GLY A 411 -3.17 -10.00 23.00
N TYR A 412 -3.71 -9.61 21.84
CA TYR A 412 -4.44 -8.36 21.61
C TYR A 412 -5.96 -8.58 21.65
N LYS A 413 -6.73 -7.51 21.47
CA LYS A 413 -8.17 -7.57 21.21
C LYS A 413 -8.49 -7.45 19.73
N VAL A 414 -9.72 -7.82 19.36
CA VAL A 414 -10.22 -7.74 17.99
C VAL A 414 -10.04 -6.33 17.43
N GLY A 415 -9.30 -6.23 16.32
CA GLY A 415 -9.04 -4.96 15.63
C GLY A 415 -8.15 -3.97 16.39
N GLU A 416 -7.60 -4.30 17.56
CA GLU A 416 -6.86 -3.35 18.41
C GLU A 416 -5.64 -2.76 17.68
N GLN A 417 -4.81 -3.60 17.07
CA GLN A 417 -3.65 -3.14 16.28
C GLN A 417 -4.05 -2.35 15.03
N LEU A 418 -5.12 -2.78 14.33
CA LEU A 418 -5.60 -2.12 13.11
C LEU A 418 -6.20 -0.73 13.42
N ASN A 419 -7.04 -0.65 14.44
CA ASN A 419 -7.64 0.59 14.93
C ASN A 419 -6.58 1.54 15.50
N ALA A 420 -5.56 1.00 16.16
CA ALA A 420 -4.42 1.77 16.62
C ALA A 420 -3.67 2.40 15.44
N MET A 421 -3.38 1.62 14.38
CA MET A 421 -2.78 2.16 13.16
C MET A 421 -3.66 3.24 12.53
N SER A 422 -4.97 3.02 12.41
CA SER A 422 -5.90 4.03 11.90
C SER A 422 -5.84 5.34 12.71
N ALA A 423 -5.85 5.25 14.04
CA ALA A 423 -5.71 6.41 14.91
C ALA A 423 -4.36 7.12 14.74
N TYR A 424 -3.26 6.39 14.56
CA TYR A 424 -1.95 6.98 14.29
C TYR A 424 -1.88 7.62 12.90
N GLN A 425 -2.37 6.96 11.86
CA GLN A 425 -2.36 7.50 10.50
C GLN A 425 -3.16 8.80 10.40
N ASN A 426 -4.23 8.92 11.18
CA ASN A 426 -4.99 10.15 11.32
C ASN A 426 -4.24 11.28 12.04
N THR A 427 -3.07 11.05 12.66
CA THR A 427 -2.20 12.11 13.19
C THR A 427 -1.11 12.54 12.20
N LEU A 428 -0.94 11.81 11.09
CA LEU A 428 0.10 12.07 10.11
C LEU A 428 -0.25 13.25 9.23
N ALA A 429 0.72 14.14 9.08
CA ALA A 429 0.65 15.33 8.27
C ALA A 429 1.87 15.45 7.35
N PRO A 430 1.73 16.06 6.17
CA PRO A 430 2.88 16.31 5.31
C PRO A 430 3.86 17.28 5.98
N PRO A 431 5.15 17.23 5.59
CA PRO A 431 6.12 18.19 6.08
C PRO A 431 5.74 19.61 5.59
N PRO A 432 6.10 20.67 6.36
CA PRO A 432 5.86 22.04 5.93
C PRO A 432 6.49 22.33 4.57
N VAL A 433 5.70 22.94 3.69
CA VAL A 433 6.13 23.38 2.36
C VAL A 433 6.74 24.78 2.43
N ALA A 434 7.48 25.17 1.39
CA ALA A 434 8.12 26.49 1.33
C ALA A 434 7.07 27.61 1.46
N GLU A 435 7.39 28.65 2.21
CA GLU A 435 6.48 29.77 2.44
C GLU A 435 6.17 30.50 1.13
N VAL A 436 4.89 30.53 0.76
CA VAL A 436 4.38 31.28 -0.40
C VAL A 436 3.59 32.47 0.14
N ASP A 437 3.75 33.65 -0.48
CA ASP A 437 3.02 34.83 -0.03
C ASP A 437 1.51 34.64 -0.19
N ARG A 438 0.76 35.17 0.78
CA ARG A 438 -0.69 34.98 0.85
C ARG A 438 -1.44 35.52 -0.36
N GLU A 439 -0.94 36.58 -1.00
CA GLU A 439 -1.58 37.14 -2.19
C GLU A 439 -1.48 36.17 -3.38
N THR A 440 -0.32 35.55 -3.59
CA THR A 440 -0.12 34.48 -4.57
C THR A 440 -1.07 33.31 -4.33
N LEU A 441 -1.18 32.84 -3.08
CA LEU A 441 -2.12 31.79 -2.73
C LEU A 441 -3.57 32.19 -3.02
N GLN A 442 -3.96 33.43 -2.75
CA GLN A 442 -5.31 33.94 -3.06
C GLN A 442 -5.57 34.01 -4.55
N ARG A 443 -4.58 34.37 -5.37
CA ARG A 443 -4.71 34.30 -6.83
C ARG A 443 -4.90 32.86 -7.29
N GLY A 444 -4.05 31.94 -6.85
CA GLY A 444 -4.13 30.53 -7.20
C GLY A 444 -5.46 29.87 -6.78
N ALA A 445 -5.94 30.16 -5.57
CA ALA A 445 -7.25 29.69 -5.10
C ALA A 445 -8.42 30.21 -5.97
N ARG A 446 -8.34 31.45 -6.48
CA ARG A 446 -9.35 31.94 -7.44
C ARG A 446 -9.29 31.20 -8.77
N ILE A 447 -8.09 30.90 -9.26
CA ILE A 447 -7.92 30.09 -10.49
C ILE A 447 -8.47 28.68 -10.29
N PHE A 448 -8.23 28.07 -9.13
CA PHE A 448 -8.77 26.77 -8.76
C PHE A 448 -10.31 26.73 -8.83
N GLN A 449 -10.98 27.77 -8.32
CA GLN A 449 -12.44 27.91 -8.45
C GLN A 449 -12.88 28.14 -9.91
N GLN A 450 -12.20 29.02 -10.64
CA GLN A 450 -12.53 29.34 -12.04
C GLN A 450 -12.34 28.14 -12.98
N ALA A 451 -11.37 27.28 -12.69
CA ALA A 451 -11.12 26.02 -13.40
C ALA A 451 -12.09 24.89 -12.99
N ASN A 452 -13.09 25.20 -12.14
CA ASN A 452 -14.10 24.26 -11.64
C ASN A 452 -13.53 23.09 -10.82
N CYS A 453 -12.32 23.23 -10.24
CA CYS A 453 -11.73 22.20 -9.39
C CYS A 453 -12.55 21.97 -8.11
N THR A 454 -13.28 23.00 -7.65
CA THR A 454 -14.21 22.93 -6.51
C THR A 454 -15.51 22.17 -6.80
N SER A 455 -15.66 21.53 -7.96
CA SER A 455 -16.76 20.57 -8.16
C SER A 455 -16.50 19.23 -7.47
N CYS A 456 -15.23 18.87 -7.26
CA CYS A 456 -14.82 17.63 -6.59
C CYS A 456 -13.91 17.90 -5.38
N HIS A 457 -13.00 18.86 -5.50
CA HIS A 457 -12.01 19.16 -4.47
C HIS A 457 -12.44 20.36 -3.61
N VAL A 458 -13.22 20.09 -2.56
CA VAL A 458 -13.83 21.09 -1.67
C VAL A 458 -13.53 20.84 -0.20
N GLY A 459 -13.96 21.77 0.65
CA GLY A 459 -13.77 21.68 2.09
C GLY A 459 -12.32 21.92 2.50
N ARG A 460 -12.00 21.55 3.74
CA ARG A 460 -10.68 21.75 4.32
C ARG A 460 -9.62 20.87 3.65
N TYR A 461 -9.95 19.61 3.38
CA TYR A 461 -9.01 18.60 2.86
C TYR A 461 -9.11 18.43 1.34
N PHE A 462 -9.84 19.31 0.66
CA PHE A 462 -9.98 19.33 -0.80
C PHE A 462 -10.45 17.99 -1.37
N THR A 463 -11.46 17.40 -0.75
CA THR A 463 -12.17 16.22 -1.25
C THR A 463 -13.64 16.32 -0.82
N ASN A 464 -14.55 15.93 -1.71
CA ASN A 464 -15.98 15.84 -1.43
C ASN A 464 -16.39 14.44 -0.94
N HIS A 465 -15.42 13.55 -0.69
CA HIS A 465 -15.63 12.16 -0.25
C HIS A 465 -16.45 11.31 -1.24
N ALA A 466 -16.55 11.73 -2.51
CA ALA A 466 -17.27 11.00 -3.54
C ALA A 466 -16.35 10.06 -4.34
N VAL A 467 -16.99 9.17 -5.10
CA VAL A 467 -16.37 8.36 -6.14
C VAL A 467 -16.91 8.83 -7.49
N ILE A 468 -16.03 9.31 -8.35
CA ILE A 468 -16.39 9.81 -9.68
C ILE A 468 -16.36 8.62 -10.66
N ALA A 469 -17.43 8.47 -11.43
CA ALA A 469 -17.55 7.41 -12.42
C ALA A 469 -16.41 7.47 -13.44
N GLU A 470 -15.95 6.30 -13.91
CA GLU A 470 -14.91 6.22 -14.95
C GLU A 470 -15.33 6.96 -16.21
N SER A 471 -16.57 6.78 -16.66
CA SER A 471 -17.13 7.48 -17.83
C SER A 471 -17.13 9.01 -17.73
N GLU A 472 -17.12 9.57 -16.51
CA GLU A 472 -17.02 11.02 -16.28
C GLU A 472 -15.57 11.47 -16.21
N ILE A 473 -14.74 10.85 -15.35
CA ILE A 473 -13.36 11.30 -15.13
C ILE A 473 -12.40 10.88 -16.26
N GLN A 474 -12.77 9.84 -17.01
CA GLN A 474 -12.06 9.31 -18.19
C GLN A 474 -10.60 8.93 -17.92
N ALA A 475 -10.29 8.56 -16.68
CA ALA A 475 -8.99 8.03 -16.32
C ALA A 475 -8.79 6.63 -16.91
N GLN A 476 -7.59 6.07 -16.82
CA GLN A 476 -7.34 4.71 -17.30
C GLN A 476 -8.39 3.73 -16.70
N PRO A 477 -9.18 2.98 -17.48
CA PRO A 477 -10.40 2.33 -16.97
C PRO A 477 -10.20 0.98 -16.27
N SER A 478 -9.05 0.33 -16.46
CA SER A 478 -8.79 -1.04 -16.01
C SER A 478 -9.01 -1.20 -14.50
N ARG A 479 -8.53 -0.22 -13.72
CA ARG A 479 -8.53 -0.32 -12.26
C ARG A 479 -9.88 0.05 -11.64
N ALA A 480 -10.72 0.82 -12.33
CA ALA A 480 -12.06 1.20 -11.86
C ALA A 480 -12.98 0.00 -11.63
N VAL A 481 -12.85 -1.06 -12.45
CA VAL A 481 -13.71 -2.26 -12.41
C VAL A 481 -13.13 -3.43 -11.61
N ALA A 482 -11.94 -3.28 -11.04
CA ALA A 482 -11.18 -4.39 -10.43
C ALA A 482 -11.96 -5.12 -9.32
N LEU A 483 -12.83 -4.41 -8.60
CA LEU A 483 -13.62 -4.95 -7.49
C LEU A 483 -15.01 -5.47 -7.90
N SER A 484 -15.40 -5.41 -9.18
CA SER A 484 -16.74 -5.77 -9.70
C SER A 484 -17.24 -7.18 -9.34
N LYS A 485 -16.33 -8.11 -9.01
CA LYS A 485 -16.69 -9.49 -8.64
C LYS A 485 -16.85 -9.70 -7.13
N PHE A 486 -16.29 -8.82 -6.29
CA PHE A 486 -16.30 -8.95 -4.83
C PHE A 486 -17.71 -8.97 -4.22
N PRO A 487 -18.70 -8.18 -4.70
CA PRO A 487 -20.06 -8.25 -4.16
C PRO A 487 -20.70 -9.65 -4.22
N ARG A 488 -20.21 -10.56 -5.10
CA ARG A 488 -20.70 -11.95 -5.23
C ARG A 488 -20.32 -12.87 -4.05
N ILE A 489 -19.38 -12.42 -3.22
CA ILE A 489 -18.89 -13.17 -2.04
C ILE A 489 -19.27 -12.49 -0.72
N PHE A 490 -19.91 -11.33 -0.76
CA PHE A 490 -20.24 -10.56 0.43
C PHE A 490 -21.50 -11.07 1.13
N GLY A 491 -21.41 -11.17 2.45
CA GLY A 491 -22.53 -11.26 3.38
C GLY A 491 -22.75 -9.93 4.10
N GLU A 492 -23.50 -9.98 5.20
CA GLU A 492 -23.74 -8.82 6.05
C GLU A 492 -22.43 -8.30 6.67
N PRO A 493 -22.19 -6.97 6.69
CA PRO A 493 -21.02 -6.40 7.33
C PRO A 493 -21.18 -6.48 8.86
N GLN A 494 -20.35 -7.31 9.48
CA GLN A 494 -20.38 -7.60 10.91
C GLN A 494 -18.95 -7.67 11.46
N THR A 495 -18.81 -7.43 12.76
CA THR A 495 -17.53 -7.53 13.48
C THR A 495 -17.77 -8.07 14.90
N TYR A 496 -16.70 -8.34 15.65
CA TYR A 496 -16.80 -8.58 17.09
C TYR A 496 -16.56 -7.28 17.87
N ALA A 497 -17.03 -7.23 19.11
CA ALA A 497 -16.76 -6.08 19.97
C ALA A 497 -15.24 -5.89 20.18
N PRO A 498 -14.70 -4.66 20.11
CA PRO A 498 -13.27 -4.36 20.17
C PRO A 498 -12.61 -4.66 21.53
N ASN A 499 -13.38 -4.94 22.57
CA ASN A 499 -12.88 -5.47 23.84
C ASN A 499 -12.71 -7.02 23.84
N THR A 500 -13.14 -7.70 22.78
CA THR A 500 -13.05 -9.17 22.66
C THR A 500 -11.59 -9.59 22.53
N PRO A 501 -11.09 -10.53 23.34
CA PRO A 501 -9.70 -10.98 23.27
C PRO A 501 -9.42 -11.85 22.03
N VAL A 502 -8.16 -11.89 21.63
CA VAL A 502 -7.60 -12.78 20.60
C VAL A 502 -6.60 -13.73 21.28
N PRO A 503 -6.74 -15.07 21.16
CA PRO A 503 -7.71 -15.80 20.35
C PRO A 503 -9.17 -15.62 20.81
N LEU A 504 -10.09 -15.72 19.85
CA LEU A 504 -11.52 -15.54 20.10
C LEU A 504 -12.06 -16.54 21.15
N PRO A 505 -12.99 -16.11 22.03
CA PRO A 505 -13.77 -17.02 22.86
C PRO A 505 -14.68 -17.91 22.00
N VAL A 506 -15.37 -18.87 22.61
CA VAL A 506 -16.21 -19.85 21.88
C VAL A 506 -17.43 -19.20 21.20
N ASP A 507 -17.94 -18.10 21.76
CA ASP A 507 -19.11 -17.37 21.26
C ASP A 507 -18.96 -15.87 21.53
N PRO A 508 -18.08 -15.17 20.79
CA PRO A 508 -17.86 -13.74 20.96
C PRO A 508 -19.10 -12.93 20.52
N PRO A 509 -19.41 -11.80 21.18
CA PRO A 509 -20.51 -10.93 20.78
C PRO A 509 -20.27 -10.35 19.39
N ILE A 510 -21.30 -10.44 18.54
CA ILE A 510 -21.28 -9.92 17.16
C ILE A 510 -21.99 -8.57 17.12
N LEU A 511 -21.38 -7.62 16.42
CA LEU A 511 -21.90 -6.29 16.12
C LEU A 511 -22.16 -6.16 14.63
N THR A 512 -23.24 -5.46 14.29
CA THR A 512 -23.48 -5.03 12.90
C THR A 512 -22.64 -3.79 12.63
N VAL A 513 -21.95 -3.77 11.50
CA VAL A 513 -21.20 -2.59 11.05
C VAL A 513 -22.14 -1.70 10.22
N PRO A 514 -22.36 -0.44 10.61
CA PRO A 514 -23.19 0.47 9.83
C PRO A 514 -22.61 0.70 8.43
N VAL A 515 -23.48 0.83 7.44
CA VAL A 515 -23.08 1.11 6.04
C VAL A 515 -23.38 2.54 5.61
N ASP A 516 -24.14 3.28 6.42
CA ASP A 516 -24.57 4.66 6.19
C ASP A 516 -23.49 5.70 6.49
N THR A 517 -22.31 5.28 6.96
CA THR A 517 -21.09 6.12 7.07
C THR A 517 -20.54 6.57 5.72
N ALA A 518 -20.95 5.92 4.62
CA ALA A 518 -20.69 6.36 3.26
C ALA A 518 -21.98 6.32 2.43
N PRO A 519 -22.21 7.24 1.48
CA PRO A 519 -23.38 7.19 0.60
C PRO A 519 -23.46 5.91 -0.23
N GLU A 520 -24.68 5.43 -0.51
CA GLU A 520 -24.87 4.19 -1.30
C GLU A 520 -24.28 4.29 -2.70
N GLU A 521 -24.43 5.44 -3.37
CA GLU A 521 -23.83 5.72 -4.68
C GLU A 521 -22.30 5.58 -4.63
N THR A 522 -21.65 6.18 -3.64
CA THR A 522 -20.20 6.04 -3.40
C THR A 522 -19.80 4.58 -3.24
N ARG A 523 -20.52 3.82 -2.41
CA ARG A 523 -20.23 2.38 -2.18
C ARG A 523 -20.45 1.56 -3.46
N ASN A 524 -21.50 1.83 -4.22
CA ASN A 524 -21.82 1.11 -5.44
C ASN A 524 -20.80 1.38 -6.55
N ALA A 525 -20.40 2.64 -6.74
CA ALA A 525 -19.37 3.03 -7.70
C ALA A 525 -18.00 2.42 -7.34
N ALA A 526 -17.64 2.39 -6.06
CA ALA A 526 -16.37 1.84 -5.58
C ALA A 526 -16.18 0.34 -5.88
N TYR A 527 -17.29 -0.39 -6.02
CA TYR A 527 -17.34 -1.81 -6.38
C TYR A 527 -17.84 -2.08 -7.80
N ALA A 528 -17.98 -1.04 -8.64
CA ALA A 528 -18.51 -1.15 -10.01
C ALA A 528 -19.86 -1.92 -10.09
N ILE A 529 -20.72 -1.68 -9.10
CA ILE A 529 -22.10 -2.19 -9.07
C ILE A 529 -22.96 -1.26 -9.92
N ASP A 530 -22.90 0.04 -9.63
CA ASP A 530 -23.56 1.11 -10.35
C ASP A 530 -22.74 2.41 -10.15
N PRO A 531 -22.17 2.99 -11.21
CA PRO A 531 -22.20 2.51 -12.58
C PRO A 531 -21.23 1.31 -12.80
N PRO A 532 -21.44 0.47 -13.83
CA PRO A 532 -20.71 -0.79 -14.03
C PRO A 532 -19.26 -0.62 -14.54
N ASP A 533 -18.93 0.57 -15.03
CA ASP A 533 -17.56 1.02 -15.34
C ASP A 533 -16.76 1.38 -14.08
N GLY A 534 -17.42 1.43 -12.90
CA GLY A 534 -16.79 1.76 -11.63
C GLY A 534 -16.37 3.22 -11.56
N GLY A 535 -15.42 3.51 -10.67
CA GLY A 535 -14.95 4.88 -10.49
C GLY A 535 -13.70 5.02 -9.65
N TYR A 536 -13.29 6.27 -9.49
CA TYR A 536 -12.14 6.69 -8.71
C TYR A 536 -12.57 7.64 -7.60
N LYS A 537 -12.09 7.40 -6.38
CA LYS A 537 -12.39 8.30 -5.27
C LYS A 537 -11.65 9.62 -5.44
N VAL A 538 -12.30 10.71 -5.07
CA VAL A 538 -11.68 12.03 -5.07
C VAL A 538 -10.62 12.07 -3.95
N THR A 539 -9.35 12.16 -4.34
CA THR A 539 -8.24 12.18 -3.38
C THR A 539 -8.17 13.52 -2.65
N SER A 540 -7.81 13.50 -1.37
CA SER A 540 -7.36 14.71 -0.67
C SER A 540 -6.17 15.32 -1.42
N LEU A 541 -6.09 16.65 -1.47
CA LEU A 541 -4.96 17.37 -2.07
C LEU A 541 -3.88 17.71 -1.05
N VAL A 542 -3.99 17.24 0.19
CA VAL A 542 -2.97 17.44 1.21
C VAL A 542 -1.69 16.67 0.85
N GLY A 543 -0.56 17.38 0.85
CA GLY A 543 0.75 16.75 0.65
C GLY A 543 1.15 16.51 -0.81
N LEU A 544 0.59 17.26 -1.77
CA LEU A 544 0.95 17.16 -3.20
C LEU A 544 2.47 17.32 -3.46
N ALA A 545 3.18 18.05 -2.59
CA ALA A 545 4.62 18.26 -2.71
C ALA A 545 5.48 17.01 -2.47
N VAL A 546 4.93 15.96 -1.83
CA VAL A 546 5.67 14.73 -1.48
C VAL A 546 4.99 13.45 -1.99
N THR A 547 4.02 13.59 -2.89
CA THR A 547 3.19 12.48 -3.40
C THR A 547 3.24 12.33 -4.92
N ALA A 548 4.03 13.16 -5.62
CA ALA A 548 4.25 12.99 -7.06
C ALA A 548 4.87 11.61 -7.36
N PRO A 549 4.49 10.92 -8.45
CA PRO A 549 3.64 11.39 -9.55
C PRO A 549 2.13 11.40 -9.23
N TYR A 550 1.27 11.82 -10.15
CA TYR A 550 -0.18 12.00 -9.87
C TYR A 550 -1.10 11.11 -10.72
N LEU A 551 -2.37 11.08 -10.30
CA LEU A 551 -3.43 10.11 -10.66
C LEU A 551 -3.19 8.71 -10.10
N HIS A 552 -4.23 7.86 -10.16
CA HIS A 552 -4.24 6.54 -9.55
C HIS A 552 -3.14 5.60 -10.06
N ASP A 553 -2.69 5.76 -11.30
CA ASP A 553 -1.66 4.94 -11.95
C ASP A 553 -0.28 5.61 -11.91
N GLY A 554 -0.16 6.79 -11.30
CA GLY A 554 1.07 7.61 -11.32
C GLY A 554 1.44 8.15 -12.69
N GLY A 555 0.56 8.07 -13.71
CA GLY A 555 0.89 8.38 -15.09
C GLY A 555 1.21 9.86 -15.37
N VAL A 556 0.85 10.78 -14.46
CA VAL A 556 1.29 12.19 -14.50
C VAL A 556 2.67 12.34 -13.89
N ALA A 557 3.69 12.40 -14.73
CA ALA A 557 5.03 12.67 -14.27
C ALA A 557 5.80 13.52 -15.27
N ALA A 558 6.72 14.33 -14.76
CA ALA A 558 7.76 14.98 -15.53
C ALA A 558 8.96 15.20 -14.62
N SER A 559 10.17 15.06 -15.15
CA SER A 559 11.36 15.53 -14.44
C SER A 559 11.35 17.07 -14.35
N LYS A 560 12.21 17.60 -13.48
CA LYS A 560 12.40 19.04 -13.33
C LYS A 560 12.87 19.75 -14.61
N ASP A 561 13.56 19.02 -15.49
CA ASP A 561 14.13 19.56 -16.73
C ASP A 561 13.28 19.24 -17.96
N ALA A 562 12.18 18.47 -17.81
CA ALA A 562 11.36 18.02 -18.93
C ALA A 562 10.65 19.16 -19.64
N ILE A 563 10.28 20.21 -18.88
CA ILE A 563 9.60 21.40 -19.37
C ILE A 563 10.35 22.66 -18.94
N VAL A 564 10.36 23.69 -19.80
CA VAL A 564 11.04 24.96 -19.52
C VAL A 564 10.13 26.15 -19.84
N PRO A 565 10.19 27.23 -19.04
CA PRO A 565 9.45 28.44 -19.34
C PRO A 565 10.03 29.12 -20.59
N GLN A 566 9.14 29.68 -21.40
CA GLN A 566 9.42 30.52 -22.56
C GLN A 566 9.41 32.00 -22.16
N SER A 567 9.83 32.87 -23.08
CA SER A 567 9.84 34.32 -22.84
C SER A 567 8.47 34.93 -22.57
N ASP A 568 7.41 34.27 -23.02
CA ASP A 568 6.01 34.67 -22.76
C ASP A 568 5.45 34.07 -21.46
N GLY A 569 6.27 33.36 -20.68
CA GLY A 569 5.91 32.69 -19.44
C GLY A 569 5.31 31.28 -19.62
N ARG A 570 4.99 30.86 -20.85
CA ARG A 570 4.44 29.51 -21.11
C ARG A 570 5.50 28.44 -20.97
N TYR A 571 5.10 27.24 -20.59
CA TYR A 571 6.01 26.11 -20.59
C TYR A 571 5.98 25.38 -21.93
N THR A 572 7.14 24.95 -22.39
CA THR A 572 7.26 24.03 -23.53
C THR A 572 8.06 22.80 -23.10
N VAL A 573 7.86 21.70 -23.83
CA VAL A 573 8.67 20.50 -23.67
C VAL A 573 10.10 20.76 -24.13
N ALA A 574 11.06 20.58 -23.21
CA ALA A 574 12.49 20.59 -23.49
C ALA A 574 13.04 19.18 -23.68
N LYS A 575 12.58 18.22 -22.87
CA LYS A 575 13.00 16.82 -22.91
C LYS A 575 11.78 15.90 -22.86
N SER A 576 11.24 15.58 -24.05
CA SER A 576 10.05 14.72 -24.15
C SER A 576 10.28 13.30 -23.63
N ASP A 577 11.54 12.85 -23.57
CA ASP A 577 11.97 11.57 -23.04
C ASP A 577 12.04 11.52 -21.51
N GLU A 578 11.90 12.67 -20.83
CA GLU A 578 11.78 12.78 -19.37
C GLU A 578 10.32 13.10 -18.91
N MET A 579 9.32 12.82 -19.76
CA MET A 579 7.88 12.99 -19.49
C MET A 579 7.10 11.68 -19.39
N GLY A 580 6.07 11.66 -18.53
CA GLY A 580 5.31 10.48 -18.15
C GLY A 580 6.13 9.50 -17.29
N LEU A 581 5.51 8.47 -16.73
CA LEU A 581 6.22 7.38 -16.04
C LEU A 581 7.30 6.76 -16.94
N ALA A 582 7.04 6.65 -18.24
CA ALA A 582 7.99 6.17 -19.22
C ALA A 582 9.29 7.00 -19.27
N GLY A 583 9.19 8.29 -18.95
CA GLY A 583 10.31 9.24 -18.91
C GLY A 583 10.91 9.45 -17.52
N THR A 584 10.18 9.12 -16.47
CA THR A 584 10.60 9.32 -15.07
C THR A 584 11.00 8.01 -14.42
N TRP A 585 10.11 7.36 -13.66
CA TRP A 585 10.47 6.20 -12.85
C TRP A 585 10.90 4.98 -13.66
N MET A 586 10.37 4.77 -14.87
CA MET A 586 10.86 3.72 -15.76
C MET A 586 12.30 3.96 -16.24
N GLN A 587 12.81 5.18 -16.11
CA GLN A 587 14.20 5.57 -16.39
C GLN A 587 14.99 5.95 -15.14
N ARG A 588 14.42 5.74 -13.94
CA ARG A 588 15.04 6.07 -12.64
C ARG A 588 15.29 7.57 -12.47
N ILE A 589 14.46 8.41 -13.08
CA ILE A 589 14.46 9.87 -12.92
C ILE A 589 13.27 10.24 -12.05
N ALA A 590 13.52 10.94 -10.94
CA ALA A 590 12.46 11.36 -10.03
C ALA A 590 11.51 12.36 -10.70
N PRO A 591 10.18 12.16 -10.61
CA PRO A 591 9.20 13.17 -10.95
C PRO A 591 9.38 14.41 -10.06
N ASP A 592 9.38 15.59 -10.67
CA ASP A 592 9.32 16.85 -9.97
C ASP A 592 7.84 17.21 -9.71
N PRO A 593 7.42 17.49 -8.46
CA PRO A 593 6.03 17.84 -8.14
C PRO A 593 5.50 19.04 -8.93
N GLU A 594 6.29 20.11 -9.07
CA GLU A 594 5.86 21.32 -9.78
C GLU A 594 5.68 21.03 -11.28
N ALA A 595 6.67 20.40 -11.91
CA ALA A 595 6.60 20.04 -13.32
C ALA A 595 5.45 19.07 -13.60
N SER A 596 5.23 18.10 -12.71
CA SER A 596 4.17 17.10 -12.85
C SER A 596 2.78 17.71 -12.69
N LEU A 597 2.58 18.68 -11.77
CA LEU A 597 1.31 19.42 -11.66
C LEU A 597 1.07 20.32 -12.88
N ARG A 598 2.11 20.93 -13.47
CA ARG A 598 1.96 21.66 -14.74
C ARG A 598 1.53 20.72 -15.87
N VAL A 599 2.09 19.52 -15.94
CA VAL A 599 1.64 18.48 -16.88
C VAL A 599 0.20 18.06 -16.61
N LEU A 600 -0.25 18.00 -15.35
CA LEU A 600 -1.62 17.64 -15.00
C LEU A 600 -2.64 18.61 -15.59
N VAL A 601 -2.37 19.91 -15.51
CA VAL A 601 -3.35 20.98 -15.83
C VAL A 601 -3.15 21.61 -17.22
N ASP A 602 -2.20 21.15 -18.02
CA ASP A 602 -1.94 21.68 -19.36
C ASP A 602 -2.11 20.60 -20.44
N ARG A 603 -3.07 20.77 -21.35
CA ARG A 603 -3.42 19.72 -22.32
C ARG A 603 -2.28 19.34 -23.27
N ASP A 604 -1.44 20.30 -23.65
CA ASP A 604 -0.38 20.10 -24.63
C ASP A 604 0.78 19.35 -23.97
N LEU A 605 1.14 19.73 -22.75
CA LEU A 605 2.13 19.01 -21.95
C LEU A 605 1.62 17.60 -21.60
N ARG A 606 0.34 17.49 -21.21
CA ARG A 606 -0.31 16.22 -20.86
C ARG A 606 -0.30 15.23 -22.01
N ALA A 607 -0.63 15.69 -23.23
CA ALA A 607 -0.63 14.85 -24.41
C ALA A 607 0.73 14.21 -24.70
N VAL A 608 1.83 14.90 -24.40
CA VAL A 608 3.18 14.34 -24.55
C VAL A 608 3.43 13.25 -23.52
N ALA A 609 3.15 13.49 -22.24
CA ALA A 609 3.30 12.48 -21.18
C ALA A 609 2.48 11.21 -21.48
N VAL A 610 1.19 11.35 -21.83
CA VAL A 610 0.32 10.22 -22.18
C VAL A 610 0.86 9.46 -23.40
N LYS A 611 1.32 10.18 -24.44
CA LYS A 611 1.91 9.54 -25.62
C LYS A 611 3.17 8.74 -25.27
N ARG A 612 4.03 9.26 -24.37
CA ARG A 612 5.22 8.56 -23.90
C ARG A 612 4.85 7.29 -23.15
N ASN A 613 3.90 7.38 -22.22
CA ASN A 613 3.41 6.20 -21.48
C ASN A 613 2.82 5.15 -22.43
N ARG A 614 1.98 5.57 -23.39
CA ARG A 614 1.38 4.68 -24.39
C ARG A 614 2.38 4.04 -25.36
N SER A 615 3.56 4.62 -25.50
CA SER A 615 4.63 4.07 -26.33
C SER A 615 5.52 3.09 -25.57
N ASN A 616 5.39 2.98 -24.25
CA ASN A 616 6.15 2.04 -23.43
C ASN A 616 5.35 0.72 -23.29
N PRO A 617 5.87 -0.42 -23.76
CA PRO A 617 5.15 -1.69 -23.76
C PRO A 617 4.85 -2.21 -22.34
N ASP A 618 5.72 -1.98 -21.37
CA ASP A 618 5.55 -2.41 -19.99
C ASP A 618 4.38 -1.67 -19.34
N LEU A 619 4.33 -0.34 -19.52
CA LEU A 619 3.21 0.49 -19.06
C LEU A 619 1.88 0.11 -19.72
N GLN A 620 1.89 -0.30 -20.99
CA GLN A 620 0.69 -0.84 -21.63
C GLN A 620 0.27 -2.20 -21.07
N ALA A 621 1.23 -3.05 -20.69
CA ALA A 621 0.97 -4.34 -20.08
C ALA A 621 0.39 -4.25 -18.66
N ILE A 622 0.68 -3.15 -17.94
CA ILE A 622 0.17 -2.87 -16.59
C ILE A 622 -0.98 -1.87 -16.56
N HIS A 623 -1.50 -1.46 -17.73
CA HIS A 623 -2.61 -0.52 -17.82
C HIS A 623 -2.36 0.85 -17.16
N SER A 624 -1.15 1.42 -17.32
CA SER A 624 -0.81 2.77 -16.83
C SER A 624 -0.55 3.72 -18.01
N ASP A 625 -1.26 4.84 -18.08
CA ASP A 625 -1.06 5.82 -19.15
C ASP A 625 -1.20 7.28 -18.74
N GLY A 626 -1.75 7.59 -17.57
CA GLY A 626 -2.02 8.95 -17.13
C GLY A 626 -3.06 9.64 -18.00
N SER A 627 -4.07 8.95 -18.49
CA SER A 627 -5.22 9.59 -19.15
C SER A 627 -6.25 10.10 -18.14
N GLY A 628 -7.20 10.91 -18.61
CA GLY A 628 -8.31 11.44 -17.81
C GLY A 628 -7.99 12.66 -16.98
N HIS A 629 -8.95 13.04 -16.12
CA HIS A 629 -8.92 14.25 -15.31
C HIS A 629 -8.73 15.51 -16.19
N ASN A 630 -9.60 15.67 -17.19
CA ASN A 630 -9.48 16.67 -18.26
C ASN A 630 -9.92 18.09 -17.81
N TYR A 631 -9.34 18.59 -16.72
CA TYR A 631 -9.57 19.93 -16.17
C TYR A 631 -8.32 20.78 -16.40
N TRP A 632 -8.44 21.81 -17.23
CA TRP A 632 -7.28 22.50 -17.81
C TRP A 632 -7.16 23.94 -17.33
N VAL A 633 -5.92 24.33 -17.04
CA VAL A 633 -5.48 25.70 -16.79
C VAL A 633 -4.35 26.02 -17.77
N ASP A 634 -4.77 26.21 -19.03
CA ASP A 634 -3.91 26.47 -20.19
C ASP A 634 -4.48 27.56 -21.10
N ARG A 635 -3.83 27.80 -22.24
CA ARG A 635 -4.24 28.84 -23.21
C ARG A 635 -5.67 28.66 -23.70
N GLU A 636 -6.03 27.43 -24.04
CA GLU A 636 -7.27 27.13 -24.72
C GLU A 636 -8.44 27.15 -23.73
N ALA A 637 -8.17 26.87 -22.45
CA ALA A 637 -9.09 27.13 -21.34
C ALA A 637 -9.20 28.62 -20.93
N GLY A 638 -8.44 29.52 -21.57
CA GLY A 638 -8.52 30.97 -21.35
C GLY A 638 -7.64 31.51 -20.22
N PHE A 639 -6.73 30.70 -19.68
CA PHE A 639 -5.83 31.09 -18.60
C PHE A 639 -4.48 31.59 -19.11
N SER A 640 -3.91 32.53 -18.37
CA SER A 640 -2.54 33.03 -18.59
C SER A 640 -1.49 32.11 -17.97
N PRO A 641 -0.20 32.25 -18.36
CA PRO A 641 0.88 31.47 -17.74
C PRO A 641 1.08 31.80 -16.26
N GLU A 642 0.76 33.03 -15.86
CA GLU A 642 0.78 33.45 -14.46
C GLU A 642 -0.33 32.74 -13.67
N ASP A 643 -1.54 32.64 -14.24
CA ASP A 643 -2.66 31.91 -13.59
C ASP A 643 -2.29 30.45 -13.32
N GLN A 644 -1.67 29.78 -14.28
CA GLN A 644 -1.18 28.40 -14.09
C GLN A 644 -0.10 28.32 -13.00
N THR A 645 0.81 29.30 -12.94
CA THR A 645 1.88 29.34 -11.93
C THR A 645 1.32 29.59 -10.53
N ASP A 646 0.39 30.52 -10.39
CA ASP A 646 -0.30 30.79 -9.13
C ASP A 646 -1.10 29.56 -8.67
N LEU A 647 -1.80 28.87 -9.59
CA LEU A 647 -2.50 27.62 -9.28
C LEU A 647 -1.55 26.53 -8.78
N VAL A 648 -0.44 26.27 -9.48
CA VAL A 648 0.51 25.21 -9.09
C VAL A 648 1.15 25.52 -7.74
N ARG A 649 1.49 26.78 -7.46
CA ARG A 649 1.96 27.20 -6.13
C ARG A 649 0.90 27.00 -5.05
N PHE A 650 -0.36 27.31 -5.36
CA PHE A 650 -1.46 27.05 -4.45
C PHE A 650 -1.61 25.55 -4.15
N LEU A 651 -1.62 24.69 -5.18
CA LEU A 651 -1.71 23.22 -5.03
C LEU A 651 -0.56 22.66 -4.19
N LEU A 652 0.68 23.07 -4.45
CA LEU A 652 1.84 22.65 -3.67
C LEU A 652 1.85 23.18 -2.24
N SER A 653 1.06 24.22 -1.93
CA SER A 653 0.95 24.79 -0.59
C SER A 653 -0.04 24.09 0.33
N ILE A 654 -0.84 23.15 -0.20
CA ILE A 654 -1.92 22.50 0.56
C ILE A 654 -1.31 21.51 1.56
N ASP A 655 -1.38 21.87 2.85
CA ASP A 655 -1.07 21.05 4.00
C ASP A 655 -2.32 20.85 4.90
N ASP A 656 -2.15 20.35 6.12
CA ASP A 656 -3.28 20.12 7.06
C ASP A 656 -3.86 21.40 7.68
N THR A 657 -3.16 22.53 7.53
CA THR A 657 -3.58 23.87 7.97
C THR A 657 -3.58 24.84 6.79
N PRO A 658 -4.34 24.54 5.72
CA PRO A 658 -4.22 25.26 4.46
C PRO A 658 -4.53 26.75 4.66
N ALA A 659 -3.68 27.61 4.11
CA ALA A 659 -3.81 29.07 4.27
C ALA A 659 -5.13 29.63 3.70
N ILE A 660 -5.76 28.89 2.79
CA ILE A 660 -7.03 29.18 2.14
C ILE A 660 -7.83 27.89 2.01
N THR A 661 -9.08 27.91 2.44
CA THR A 661 -10.06 26.82 2.27
C THR A 661 -11.26 27.29 1.46
N PHE A 662 -12.03 26.34 0.94
CA PHE A 662 -13.34 26.59 0.33
C PHE A 662 -14.42 26.06 1.26
N GLU A 663 -15.45 26.87 1.52
CA GLU A 663 -16.63 26.42 2.27
C GLU A 663 -17.37 25.35 1.45
N ASN A 664 -17.94 24.36 2.14
CA ASN A 664 -18.75 23.28 1.56
C ASN A 664 -20.13 23.78 1.11
#